data_AF-A0A7C4CQA4-F1
#
_entry.id   AF-A0A7C4CQA4-F1
#
_cell.length_a   1.000
_cell.length_b   1.000
_cell.length_c   1.000
_cell.angle_alpha   90.00
_cell.angle_beta   90.00
_cell.angle_gamma   90.00
#
_symmetry.space_group_name_H-M   'P 1'
#
loop_
_entity.id
_entity.type
_entity.pdbx_description
1 polymer ?
#
loop_
_entity_poly.entity_id
_entity_poly.type
_entity_poly.pdbx_seq_one_letter_code
_entity_poly.pdbx_strand_id
1 'polypeptide(L)'
;MPIQDDWSIDTVNRIIKYIGTGAVYTVNQLYSWLMDVFDEPEYMDDPIPMTARTPTDYQLVNQWFIPYSSFKYLKGGAIATADWNANTYKYGILKVIFEATGYVNCVPSDIGKTVVGGTSGHTGVLLDYDNTNRFWWVRVNVAGQTFQDGETLTISGGTGQGTIATNGRKTGEWLWTNVYTLGSIRPDSVIYLFYGVYPLNEAYYPVGDQIDKWWGTHHIDVLIMVREAGALIKNGYVTIFLREYLDTQDYYEIDLSMGGRNAAPLSTALDISNVTPASTVMGYTNILIAQVCGKLSVSNETGTFPKWTLITGQTSGATAYVIKHDPDLHYLILGQVIGTFQSGETISGAGISATVVGTLDVSVKTCSEDIGDGAGPQPYDLEINLAGRPLSEFYEYIKYISSRRFFDADKVFFYNANTAAYTDETEDAKFSDSTQPETLNDVLLPPQQTTTAGDAIYFGGNQKFKAIQIYLTTPGVYSDITIGWQYWNGTSWATLTVTDETNGFTNTMEKLLEVTFTPPNDWAKTTVNGVEAYWIRAVASFGASPSITTAPKASQLWVTYDTDWKLVQNDGTALYTTYGYAYKYAQPTYPPVKQCPFGQYLGGRFFGARGVWIENMHSADVKNYQLIDSNGVSRYPPNIIAVTVTACVSGDRVGVFRLTTAGGPINKQRYQLGYSKIDYAFFYNANTGAWTDETEDINNTTVDDVYLPPQQATTAGDAIYFGSDYKFNIVRINVSTAGNYSDITIVWEYWNGTSWTTLSVTDGTNGFRNSGTNNVSFTPPTDWAKTTVQGKTAYWIRARATFGASPSITTAPLGAQGWHWFNFQGSGVVGVSTPIASDEPFSSTVRITFPDGSEHVYRYASWKGDKFILEAGVTLTQNYTVGQYVYVPIIDATIPAGQTSIYNTLVYSADIPVIVRVRLKGYLPFEVYTTVPSVGLTVSAIRTVDTIVT
;
A
#
# COMPACT_ATOMS: atom_id res chain seq x y z
N MET A 1 2.89 48.15 7.06
CA MET A 1 2.61 49.19 6.06
C MET A 1 1.10 49.35 5.92
N PRO A 2 0.59 50.56 5.67
CA PRO A 2 -0.84 50.75 5.46
C PRO A 2 -1.28 50.04 4.16
N ILE A 3 -2.50 49.47 4.16
CA ILE A 3 -3.03 48.67 3.05
C ILE A 3 -3.09 49.44 1.71
N GLN A 4 -3.24 50.76 1.76
CA GLN A 4 -3.29 51.67 0.62
C GLN A 4 -2.00 51.69 -0.21
N ASP A 5 -0.85 51.32 0.37
CA ASP A 5 0.43 51.29 -0.35
C ASP A 5 0.59 49.99 -1.16
N ASP A 6 -0.13 48.94 -0.74
CA ASP A 6 0.01 47.58 -1.28
C ASP A 6 -1.16 47.17 -2.19
N TRP A 7 -2.24 47.96 -2.25
CA TRP A 7 -3.41 47.70 -3.09
C TRP A 7 -3.74 48.89 -3.98
N SER A 8 -4.04 48.61 -5.25
CA SER A 8 -4.43 49.60 -6.26
C SER A 8 -5.85 49.36 -6.78
N ILE A 9 -6.54 50.45 -7.11
CA ILE A 9 -7.88 50.45 -7.70
C ILE A 9 -7.81 51.08 -9.09
N ASP A 10 -8.28 50.36 -10.10
CA ASP A 10 -8.56 50.89 -11.44
C ASP A 10 -10.09 50.98 -11.58
N THR A 11 -10.65 52.19 -11.45
CA THR A 11 -12.11 52.41 -11.52
C THR A 11 -12.65 52.27 -12.94
N VAL A 12 -11.83 52.58 -13.95
CA VAL A 12 -12.20 52.47 -15.38
C VAL A 12 -12.43 51.01 -15.76
N ASN A 13 -11.48 50.14 -15.41
CA ASN A 13 -11.59 48.71 -15.67
C ASN A 13 -12.16 47.93 -14.48
N ARG A 14 -12.54 48.59 -13.37
CA ARG A 14 -13.06 47.96 -12.15
C ARG A 14 -12.19 46.79 -11.66
N ILE A 15 -10.89 47.05 -11.54
CA ILE A 15 -9.89 46.07 -11.08
C ILE A 15 -9.36 46.50 -9.72
N ILE A 16 -9.35 45.58 -8.76
CA ILE A 16 -8.68 45.73 -7.47
C ILE A 16 -7.50 44.75 -7.46
N LYS A 17 -6.29 45.27 -7.32
CA LYS A 17 -5.07 44.48 -7.49
C LYS A 17 -4.08 44.72 -6.36
N TYR A 18 -3.46 43.64 -5.89
CA TYR A 18 -2.30 43.72 -5.01
C TYR A 18 -1.06 44.11 -5.81
N ILE A 19 -0.38 45.16 -5.37
CA ILE A 19 0.87 45.71 -5.94
C ILE A 19 2.01 45.72 -4.93
N GLY A 20 1.74 45.34 -3.68
CA GLY A 20 2.73 45.26 -2.61
C GLY A 20 3.75 44.16 -2.79
N THR A 21 4.65 44.05 -1.82
CA THR A 21 5.81 43.13 -1.89
C THR A 21 5.78 41.98 -0.89
N GLY A 22 4.69 41.74 -0.16
CA GLY A 22 4.58 40.55 0.70
C GLY A 22 3.54 40.61 1.85
N ALA A 23 3.08 41.79 2.24
CA ALA A 23 2.12 41.91 3.35
C ALA A 23 0.76 41.24 3.06
N VAL A 24 0.29 40.42 4.00
CA VAL A 24 -1.00 39.72 3.94
C VAL A 24 -2.05 40.41 4.82
N TYR A 25 -3.21 40.73 4.25
CA TYR A 25 -4.28 41.49 4.90
C TYR A 25 -5.51 40.63 5.16
N THR A 26 -6.28 40.95 6.20
CA THR A 26 -7.59 40.31 6.36
C THR A 26 -8.55 40.82 5.28
N VAL A 27 -9.50 39.99 4.85
CA VAL A 27 -10.57 40.43 3.92
C VAL A 27 -11.36 41.61 4.53
N ASN A 28 -11.49 41.67 5.85
CA ASN A 28 -12.10 42.79 6.56
C ASN A 28 -11.30 44.10 6.39
N GLN A 29 -9.97 44.04 6.43
CA GLN A 29 -9.11 45.21 6.19
C GLN A 29 -9.25 45.70 4.75
N LEU A 30 -9.25 44.79 3.76
CA LEU A 30 -9.51 45.15 2.37
C LEU A 30 -10.89 45.80 2.21
N TYR A 31 -11.93 45.19 2.77
CA TYR A 31 -13.29 45.73 2.73
C TYR A 31 -13.37 47.13 3.35
N SER A 32 -12.82 47.31 4.56
CA SER A 32 -12.89 48.58 5.28
C SER A 32 -12.17 49.70 4.51
N TRP A 33 -10.97 49.41 3.97
CA TRP A 33 -10.25 50.35 3.12
C TRP A 33 -11.02 50.70 1.84
N LEU A 34 -11.64 49.71 1.19
CA LEU A 34 -12.48 49.99 0.02
C LEU A 34 -13.70 50.84 0.38
N MET A 35 -14.32 50.66 1.55
CA MET A 35 -15.43 51.53 1.98
C MET A 35 -14.93 52.96 2.21
N ASP A 36 -13.80 53.14 2.90
CA ASP A 36 -13.23 54.47 3.15
C ASP A 36 -12.89 55.20 1.84
N VAL A 37 -12.29 54.50 0.86
CA VAL A 37 -11.96 55.09 -0.46
C VAL A 37 -13.22 55.50 -1.21
N PHE A 38 -14.25 54.65 -1.24
CA PHE A 38 -15.48 54.95 -2.01
C PHE A 38 -16.41 55.96 -1.32
N ASP A 39 -16.14 56.29 -0.05
CA ASP A 39 -16.78 57.41 0.65
C ASP A 39 -16.14 58.76 0.28
N GLU A 40 -14.96 58.78 -0.37
CA GLU A 40 -14.34 60.03 -0.82
C GLU A 40 -15.10 60.64 -2.02
N PRO A 41 -15.22 61.99 -2.10
CA PRO A 41 -15.98 62.66 -3.15
C PRO A 41 -15.60 62.29 -4.58
N GLU A 42 -14.34 61.89 -4.79
CA GLU A 42 -13.78 61.53 -6.11
C GLU A 42 -14.31 60.20 -6.65
N TYR A 43 -14.82 59.32 -5.79
CA TYR A 43 -15.30 57.98 -6.14
C TYR A 43 -16.81 57.81 -5.95
N MET A 44 -17.53 58.89 -5.60
CA MET A 44 -18.97 58.84 -5.32
C MET A 44 -19.84 58.48 -6.54
N ASP A 45 -19.33 58.60 -7.76
CA ASP A 45 -20.01 58.21 -9.00
C ASP A 45 -19.66 56.79 -9.46
N ASP A 46 -18.68 56.14 -8.83
CA ASP A 46 -18.30 54.76 -9.11
C ASP A 46 -19.12 53.75 -8.29
N PRO A 47 -19.48 52.58 -8.86
CA PRO A 47 -20.21 51.55 -8.14
C PRO A 47 -19.34 50.88 -7.08
N ILE A 48 -19.86 50.69 -5.87
CA ILE A 48 -19.13 50.04 -4.78
C ILE A 48 -18.63 48.64 -5.19
N PRO A 49 -17.41 48.25 -4.81
CA PRO A 49 -16.82 47.00 -5.26
C PRO A 49 -17.25 45.77 -4.49
N MET A 50 -17.59 45.93 -3.21
CA MET A 50 -17.70 44.81 -2.28
C MET A 50 -18.77 45.08 -1.24
N THR A 51 -19.46 44.02 -0.80
CA THR A 51 -20.45 44.07 0.28
C THR A 51 -20.12 43.01 1.33
N ALA A 52 -20.36 43.33 2.60
CA ALA A 52 -20.20 42.37 3.70
C ALA A 52 -21.55 41.70 4.01
N ARG A 53 -21.58 40.37 4.01
CA ARG A 53 -22.77 39.58 4.45
C ARG A 53 -22.65 39.22 5.92
N THR A 54 -21.44 38.89 6.35
CA THR A 54 -21.04 38.70 7.74
C THR A 54 -19.65 39.30 7.95
N PRO A 55 -19.13 39.43 9.18
CA PRO A 55 -17.76 39.88 9.42
C PRO A 55 -16.66 39.00 8.80
N THR A 56 -17.01 37.86 8.21
CA THR A 56 -16.08 36.88 7.64
C THR A 56 -16.53 36.34 6.28
N ASP A 57 -17.63 36.85 5.71
CA ASP A 57 -18.15 36.44 4.40
C ASP A 57 -18.55 37.68 3.61
N TYR A 58 -17.93 37.83 2.45
CA TYR A 58 -18.00 39.01 1.62
C TYR A 58 -18.36 38.66 0.19
N GLN A 59 -18.94 39.62 -0.51
CA GLN A 59 -19.33 39.45 -1.89
C GLN A 59 -18.77 40.58 -2.75
N LEU A 60 -18.02 40.23 -3.79
CA LEU A 60 -17.58 41.14 -4.82
C LEU A 60 -18.74 41.35 -5.81
N VAL A 61 -19.18 42.58 -5.98
CA VAL A 61 -20.41 42.95 -6.70
C VAL A 61 -20.12 43.90 -7.84
N ASN A 62 -21.13 44.25 -8.65
CA ASN A 62 -21.02 45.30 -9.67
C ASN A 62 -19.91 45.04 -10.72
N GLN A 63 -19.65 43.75 -11.01
CA GLN A 63 -18.69 43.29 -12.01
C GLN A 63 -17.23 43.74 -11.75
N TRP A 64 -16.90 44.05 -10.50
CA TRP A 64 -15.52 44.27 -10.07
C TRP A 64 -14.70 42.98 -10.17
N PHE A 65 -13.40 43.13 -10.44
CA PHE A 65 -12.49 42.02 -10.65
C PHE A 65 -11.28 42.09 -9.70
N ILE A 66 -11.00 40.96 -9.05
CA ILE A 66 -9.75 40.76 -8.30
C ILE A 66 -8.96 39.66 -9.04
N PRO A 67 -7.71 39.94 -9.49
CA PRO A 67 -6.83 38.93 -10.07
C PRO A 67 -6.62 37.74 -9.16
N TYR A 68 -6.48 36.53 -9.74
CA TYR A 68 -6.21 35.30 -9.00
C TYR A 68 -4.98 35.44 -8.08
N SER A 69 -3.93 36.09 -8.56
CA SER A 69 -2.70 36.33 -7.81
C SER A 69 -2.88 37.22 -6.57
N SER A 70 -3.86 38.15 -6.59
CA SER A 70 -4.15 39.05 -5.47
C SER A 70 -4.81 38.33 -4.29
N PHE A 71 -5.59 37.26 -4.54
CA PHE A 71 -6.23 36.48 -3.47
C PHE A 71 -5.23 35.81 -2.52
N LYS A 72 -3.99 35.59 -2.98
CA LYS A 72 -2.91 35.01 -2.18
C LYS A 72 -2.50 35.87 -0.98
N TYR A 73 -2.81 37.17 -1.02
CA TYR A 73 -2.46 38.16 0.01
C TYR A 73 -3.65 38.50 0.93
N LEU A 74 -4.68 37.65 0.93
CA LEU A 74 -5.85 37.78 1.77
C LEU A 74 -5.97 36.61 2.76
N LYS A 75 -6.51 36.89 3.94
CA LYS A 75 -6.81 35.90 5.00
C LYS A 75 -8.07 36.25 5.79
N GLY A 76 -8.51 35.33 6.66
CA GLY A 76 -9.51 35.66 7.68
C GLY A 76 -10.95 35.91 7.18
N GLY A 77 -11.29 35.57 5.94
CA GLY A 77 -12.66 35.70 5.41
C GLY A 77 -12.83 35.06 4.03
N ALA A 78 -14.08 34.93 3.57
CA ALA A 78 -14.40 34.41 2.25
C ALA A 78 -14.85 35.52 1.29
N ILE A 79 -14.64 35.30 -0.01
CA ILE A 79 -15.10 36.20 -1.07
C ILE A 79 -15.82 35.36 -2.12
N ALA A 80 -17.12 35.62 -2.28
CA ALA A 80 -17.90 35.15 -3.42
C ALA A 80 -18.01 36.26 -4.48
N THR A 81 -18.09 35.91 -5.75
CA THR A 81 -18.42 36.90 -6.78
C THR A 81 -19.93 36.94 -7.02
N ALA A 82 -20.41 38.09 -7.46
CA ALA A 82 -21.71 38.30 -8.06
C ALA A 82 -21.55 39.00 -9.41
N ASP A 83 -22.54 38.77 -10.27
CA ASP A 83 -22.68 39.43 -11.56
C ASP A 83 -21.57 39.10 -12.58
N TRP A 84 -20.77 38.04 -12.35
CA TRP A 84 -19.70 37.65 -13.26
C TRP A 84 -20.18 36.77 -14.42
N ASN A 85 -21.37 36.18 -14.34
CA ASN A 85 -21.89 35.36 -15.44
C ASN A 85 -22.12 36.18 -16.72
N ALA A 86 -21.19 36.07 -17.66
CA ALA A 86 -21.18 36.77 -18.96
C ALA A 86 -22.35 36.39 -19.88
N ASN A 87 -23.04 35.27 -19.62
CA ASN A 87 -24.27 34.92 -20.34
C ASN A 87 -25.47 35.73 -19.87
N THR A 88 -25.45 36.18 -18.61
CA THR A 88 -26.58 36.83 -17.94
C THR A 88 -26.39 38.34 -17.84
N TYR A 89 -25.17 38.78 -17.49
CA TYR A 89 -24.90 40.17 -17.14
C TYR A 89 -24.09 40.88 -18.23
N LYS A 90 -24.51 42.12 -18.54
CA LYS A 90 -23.68 43.06 -19.29
C LYS A 90 -22.43 43.32 -18.44
N TYR A 91 -21.25 43.34 -19.06
CA TYR A 91 -19.97 43.44 -18.34
C TYR A 91 -19.63 42.23 -17.47
N GLY A 92 -20.25 41.07 -17.71
CA GLY A 92 -19.83 39.82 -17.08
C GLY A 92 -18.42 39.40 -17.54
N ILE A 93 -17.83 38.44 -16.81
CA ILE A 93 -16.44 38.05 -16.94
C ILE A 93 -16.35 36.63 -17.49
N LEU A 94 -15.45 36.45 -18.44
CA LEU A 94 -15.21 35.21 -19.15
C LEU A 94 -13.74 34.82 -18.99
N LYS A 95 -13.48 33.63 -18.46
CA LYS A 95 -12.17 32.98 -18.53
C LYS A 95 -12.07 32.26 -19.87
N VAL A 96 -11.03 32.58 -20.65
CA VAL A 96 -10.78 32.05 -21.99
C VAL A 96 -9.45 31.30 -21.98
N ILE A 97 -9.46 30.01 -22.28
CA ILE A 97 -8.28 29.14 -22.35
C ILE A 97 -7.88 28.96 -23.81
N PHE A 98 -6.58 29.04 -24.10
CA PHE A 98 -6.02 28.99 -25.45
C PHE A 98 -5.25 27.70 -25.73
N GLU A 99 -5.22 27.33 -27.01
CA GLU A 99 -4.36 26.28 -27.54
C GLU A 99 -2.87 26.63 -27.38
N ALA A 100 -2.02 25.61 -27.27
CA ALA A 100 -0.57 25.81 -27.14
C ALA A 100 0.04 26.42 -28.42
N THR A 101 -0.44 26.02 -29.59
CA THR A 101 0.07 26.48 -30.88
C THR A 101 -0.52 27.84 -31.24
N GLY A 102 0.33 28.82 -31.55
CA GLY A 102 -0.10 30.14 -32.01
C GLY A 102 -0.49 31.13 -30.89
N TYR A 103 -0.24 30.79 -29.63
CA TYR A 103 -0.37 31.73 -28.52
C TYR A 103 0.82 32.71 -28.49
N VAL A 104 0.51 33.99 -28.39
CA VAL A 104 1.46 35.08 -28.20
C VAL A 104 1.20 35.71 -26.84
N ASN A 105 2.25 35.81 -26.03
CA ASN A 105 2.17 36.29 -24.65
C ASN A 105 1.60 37.72 -24.58
N CYS A 106 0.70 37.93 -23.63
CA CYS A 106 0.29 39.27 -23.22
C CYS A 106 1.40 39.94 -22.39
N VAL A 107 1.44 41.27 -22.45
CA VAL A 107 2.29 42.11 -21.60
C VAL A 107 1.44 42.97 -20.66
N PRO A 108 1.99 43.52 -19.56
CA PRO A 108 1.20 44.26 -18.58
C PRO A 108 0.43 45.45 -19.17
N SER A 109 0.99 46.09 -20.21
CA SER A 109 0.32 47.20 -20.92
C SER A 109 -0.89 46.78 -21.77
N ASP A 110 -1.17 45.48 -21.90
CA ASP A 110 -2.34 44.98 -22.64
C ASP A 110 -3.61 44.95 -21.79
N ILE A 111 -3.50 45.02 -20.46
CA ILE A 111 -4.64 45.13 -19.55
C ILE A 111 -5.42 46.42 -19.86
N GLY A 112 -6.75 46.32 -19.91
CA GLY A 112 -7.65 47.42 -20.27
C GLY A 112 -7.86 47.62 -21.78
N LYS A 113 -7.09 46.93 -22.64
CA LYS A 113 -7.29 47.00 -24.11
C LYS A 113 -8.42 46.10 -24.59
N THR A 114 -8.95 46.42 -25.77
CA THR A 114 -10.03 45.68 -26.41
C THR A 114 -9.55 44.35 -26.98
N VAL A 115 -10.19 43.27 -26.57
CA VAL A 115 -10.06 41.92 -27.15
C VAL A 115 -11.12 41.77 -28.24
N VAL A 116 -10.72 41.30 -29.41
CA VAL A 116 -11.61 41.11 -30.58
C VAL A 116 -11.58 39.65 -31.02
N GLY A 117 -12.77 39.05 -31.18
CA GLY A 117 -12.92 37.72 -31.77
C GLY A 117 -12.93 37.78 -33.29
N GLY A 118 -12.03 37.04 -33.94
CA GLY A 118 -11.85 37.07 -35.39
C GLY A 118 -13.05 36.53 -36.19
N THR A 119 -13.82 35.59 -35.63
CA THR A 119 -14.97 34.97 -36.30
C THR A 119 -16.30 35.55 -35.82
N SER A 120 -16.49 35.63 -34.50
CA SER A 120 -17.73 36.16 -33.91
C SER A 120 -17.88 37.68 -34.09
N GLY A 121 -16.78 38.42 -34.24
CA GLY A 121 -16.77 39.88 -34.19
C GLY A 121 -17.12 40.45 -32.81
N HIS A 122 -17.29 39.59 -31.80
CA HIS A 122 -17.56 40.01 -30.43
C HIS A 122 -16.33 40.73 -29.85
N THR A 123 -16.59 41.68 -28.96
CA THR A 123 -15.55 42.48 -28.32
C THR A 123 -15.67 42.42 -26.81
N GLY A 124 -14.52 42.51 -26.15
CA GLY A 124 -14.43 42.62 -24.69
C GLY A 124 -13.20 43.40 -24.27
N VAL A 125 -12.97 43.50 -22.96
CA VAL A 125 -11.81 44.19 -22.37
C VAL A 125 -10.96 43.16 -21.62
N LEU A 126 -9.65 43.15 -21.84
CA LEU A 126 -8.73 42.29 -21.10
C LEU A 126 -8.60 42.79 -19.65
N LEU A 127 -8.94 41.95 -18.68
CA LEU A 127 -8.81 42.26 -17.25
C LEU A 127 -7.51 41.75 -16.66
N ASP A 128 -7.11 40.52 -17.03
CA ASP A 128 -5.88 39.87 -16.56
C ASP A 128 -5.53 38.68 -17.46
N TYR A 129 -4.32 38.14 -17.32
CA TYR A 129 -3.83 37.02 -18.12
C TYR A 129 -2.83 36.14 -17.37
N ASP A 130 -2.76 34.87 -17.75
CA ASP A 130 -1.70 33.93 -17.37
C ASP A 130 -1.09 33.32 -18.63
N ASN A 131 0.13 33.74 -18.95
CA ASN A 131 0.85 33.27 -20.13
C ASN A 131 1.35 31.82 -19.96
N THR A 132 1.59 31.37 -18.72
CA THR A 132 2.09 30.02 -18.42
C THR A 132 1.01 28.98 -18.67
N ASN A 133 -0.19 29.24 -18.12
CA ASN A 133 -1.36 28.38 -18.29
C ASN A 133 -2.20 28.74 -19.53
N ARG A 134 -1.82 29.81 -20.25
CA ARG A 134 -2.44 30.29 -21.49
C ARG A 134 -3.94 30.55 -21.35
N PHE A 135 -4.32 31.39 -20.39
CA PHE A 135 -5.70 31.87 -20.31
C PHE A 135 -5.79 33.37 -20.05
N TRP A 136 -6.89 33.99 -20.48
CA TRP A 136 -7.22 35.39 -20.27
C TRP A 136 -8.53 35.52 -19.50
N TRP A 137 -8.66 36.59 -18.71
CA TRP A 137 -9.93 37.05 -18.19
C TRP A 137 -10.40 38.23 -19.01
N VAL A 138 -11.55 38.07 -19.67
CA VAL A 138 -12.10 39.07 -20.57
C VAL A 138 -13.48 39.48 -20.08
N ARG A 139 -13.69 40.79 -19.94
CA ARG A 139 -15.01 41.37 -19.68
C ARG A 139 -15.78 41.53 -20.98
N VAL A 140 -16.99 41.00 -21.07
CA VAL A 140 -17.82 41.14 -22.28
C VAL A 140 -18.55 42.48 -22.30
N ASN A 141 -18.70 43.11 -23.46
CA ASN A 141 -19.44 44.38 -23.56
C ASN A 141 -20.97 44.21 -23.52
N VAL A 142 -21.46 43.01 -23.86
CA VAL A 142 -22.88 42.66 -23.96
C VAL A 142 -23.12 41.28 -23.38
N ALA A 143 -24.20 41.12 -22.61
CA ALA A 143 -24.60 39.82 -22.07
C ALA A 143 -24.84 38.80 -23.20
N GLY A 144 -24.33 37.58 -23.05
CA GLY A 144 -24.53 36.48 -24.00
C GLY A 144 -23.65 36.56 -25.26
N GLN A 145 -22.99 37.69 -25.54
CA GLN A 145 -22.00 37.81 -26.62
C GLN A 145 -20.65 37.25 -26.18
N THR A 146 -20.63 35.94 -25.91
CA THR A 146 -19.38 35.23 -25.64
C THR A 146 -18.68 34.88 -26.95
N PHE A 147 -17.34 34.80 -26.90
CA PHE A 147 -16.49 34.30 -27.99
C PHE A 147 -16.90 32.88 -28.43
N GLN A 148 -16.27 32.29 -29.44
CA GLN A 148 -16.51 30.91 -29.91
C GLN A 148 -15.27 30.03 -29.75
N ASP A 149 -15.45 28.76 -29.38
CA ASP A 149 -14.31 27.82 -29.31
C ASP A 149 -13.69 27.66 -30.70
N GLY A 150 -12.36 27.57 -30.77
CA GLY A 150 -11.61 27.53 -32.02
C GLY A 150 -11.45 28.86 -32.75
N GLU A 151 -12.05 29.96 -32.26
CA GLU A 151 -11.81 31.28 -32.84
C GLU A 151 -10.52 31.91 -32.33
N THR A 152 -9.90 32.76 -33.14
CA THR A 152 -8.70 33.53 -32.74
C THR A 152 -9.12 34.83 -32.07
N LEU A 153 -8.60 35.09 -30.88
CA LEU A 153 -8.69 36.36 -30.18
C LEU A 153 -7.39 37.16 -30.38
N THR A 154 -7.54 38.46 -30.63
CA THR A 154 -6.43 39.42 -30.75
C THR A 154 -6.69 40.63 -29.87
N ILE A 155 -5.63 41.19 -29.28
CA ILE A 155 -5.71 42.44 -28.52
C ILE A 155 -5.45 43.62 -29.46
N SER A 156 -6.45 44.47 -29.65
CA SER A 156 -6.33 45.67 -30.47
C SER A 156 -5.31 46.64 -29.87
N GLY A 157 -4.25 46.95 -30.62
CA GLY A 157 -3.14 47.78 -30.14
C GLY A 157 -2.27 47.14 -29.05
N GLY A 158 -2.38 45.81 -28.87
CA GLY A 158 -1.60 45.03 -27.92
C GLY A 158 -0.79 43.92 -28.58
N THR A 159 -0.18 43.07 -27.75
CA THR A 159 0.70 41.97 -28.20
C THR A 159 0.03 40.60 -28.14
N GLY A 160 -0.91 40.41 -27.22
CA GLY A 160 -1.57 39.11 -27.01
C GLY A 160 -2.41 38.64 -28.20
N GLN A 161 -2.23 37.36 -28.55
CA GLN A 161 -3.05 36.65 -29.53
C GLN A 161 -3.17 35.18 -29.14
N GLY A 162 -4.30 34.54 -29.41
CA GLY A 162 -4.43 33.10 -29.24
C GLY A 162 -5.71 32.53 -29.83
N THR A 163 -5.70 31.23 -30.16
CA THR A 163 -6.90 30.50 -30.59
C THR A 163 -7.53 29.79 -29.40
N ILE A 164 -8.83 30.00 -29.18
CA ILE A 164 -9.56 29.44 -28.04
C ILE A 164 -9.59 27.92 -28.15
N ALA A 165 -9.26 27.24 -27.06
CA ALA A 165 -9.30 25.78 -26.98
C ALA A 165 -10.73 25.23 -27.00
N THR A 166 -10.89 23.95 -27.32
CA THR A 166 -12.20 23.27 -27.20
C THR A 166 -12.69 23.33 -25.75
N ASN A 167 -13.94 23.76 -25.51
CA ASN A 167 -14.48 24.05 -24.18
C ASN A 167 -13.66 25.09 -23.37
N GLY A 168 -12.92 25.96 -24.06
CA GLY A 168 -12.01 26.95 -23.46
C GLY A 168 -12.71 28.16 -22.85
N ARG A 169 -14.01 28.34 -23.08
CA ARG A 169 -14.82 29.44 -22.53
C ARG A 169 -15.50 29.02 -21.23
N LYS A 170 -15.19 29.72 -20.13
CA LYS A 170 -15.77 29.47 -18.81
C LYS A 170 -16.30 30.78 -18.22
N THR A 171 -17.56 30.80 -17.79
CA THR A 171 -18.17 31.95 -17.12
C THR A 171 -19.10 31.49 -16.01
N GLY A 172 -19.31 32.34 -15.00
CA GLY A 172 -20.08 32.06 -13.80
C GLY A 172 -19.35 32.54 -12.56
N GLU A 173 -19.99 32.36 -11.41
CA GLU A 173 -19.48 32.92 -10.14
C GLU A 173 -18.34 32.09 -9.55
N TRP A 174 -17.44 32.80 -8.88
CA TRP A 174 -16.32 32.24 -8.14
C TRP A 174 -16.59 32.27 -6.64
N LEU A 175 -15.96 31.36 -5.92
CA LEU A 175 -15.98 31.32 -4.46
C LEU A 175 -14.58 31.01 -3.95
N TRP A 176 -14.08 31.91 -3.12
CA TRP A 176 -12.85 31.75 -2.36
C TRP A 176 -13.20 31.63 -0.88
N THR A 177 -12.93 30.46 -0.31
CA THR A 177 -13.27 30.13 1.07
C THR A 177 -12.03 30.15 1.94
N ASN A 178 -12.12 30.69 3.15
CA ASN A 178 -10.99 30.70 4.07
C ASN A 178 -10.82 29.35 4.78
N VAL A 179 -9.58 28.88 4.80
CA VAL A 179 -9.12 27.75 5.60
C VAL A 179 -8.05 28.26 6.55
N TYR A 180 -8.22 27.98 7.84
CA TYR A 180 -7.19 28.23 8.85
C TYR A 180 -6.97 26.99 9.70
N THR A 181 -5.74 26.82 10.17
CA THR A 181 -5.36 25.65 10.97
C THR A 181 -5.35 25.96 12.46
N LEU A 182 -5.60 24.93 13.26
CA LEU A 182 -5.51 24.98 14.72
C LEU A 182 -4.95 23.66 15.26
N GLY A 183 -4.54 23.64 16.52
CA GLY A 183 -3.96 22.47 17.18
C GLY A 183 -2.50 22.68 17.52
N SER A 184 -1.75 21.59 17.68
CA SER A 184 -0.33 21.63 18.04
C SER A 184 0.51 21.27 16.84
N ILE A 185 0.90 22.28 16.07
CA ILE A 185 1.73 22.14 14.87
C ILE A 185 3.12 22.64 15.22
N ARG A 186 4.18 21.91 14.84
CA ARG A 186 5.54 22.43 15.07
C ARG A 186 5.81 23.65 14.16
N PRO A 187 6.65 24.60 14.58
CA PRO A 187 6.94 25.79 13.78
C PRO A 187 7.55 25.54 12.39
N ASP A 188 8.26 24.43 12.23
CA ASP A 188 8.95 24.00 11.01
C ASP A 188 8.07 23.21 10.04
N SER A 189 6.87 22.82 10.46
CA SER A 189 6.00 21.93 9.71
C SER A 189 5.47 22.54 8.40
N VAL A 190 5.49 21.75 7.33
CA VAL A 190 4.94 22.15 6.03
C VAL A 190 3.56 21.54 5.80
N ILE A 191 2.57 22.42 5.70
CA ILE A 191 1.19 22.05 5.35
C ILE A 191 1.00 22.11 3.84
N TYR A 192 0.27 21.14 3.30
CA TYR A 192 -0.08 21.10 1.88
C TYR A 192 -1.49 20.57 1.64
N LEU A 193 -2.09 21.05 0.55
CA LEU A 193 -3.52 20.89 0.29
C LEU A 193 -3.75 20.19 -1.05
N PHE A 194 -4.81 19.40 -1.09
CA PHE A 194 -5.34 18.75 -2.28
C PHE A 194 -6.83 19.03 -2.40
N TYR A 195 -7.31 19.31 -3.60
CA TYR A 195 -8.73 19.18 -3.88
C TYR A 195 -9.11 17.70 -3.78
N GLY A 196 -10.24 17.40 -3.12
CA GLY A 196 -10.70 16.02 -2.90
C GLY A 196 -12.19 15.88 -3.22
N VAL A 197 -12.71 14.66 -3.27
CA VAL A 197 -14.14 14.36 -3.41
C VAL A 197 -14.62 13.53 -2.21
N TYR A 198 -15.80 13.84 -1.68
CA TYR A 198 -16.51 13.02 -0.69
C TYR A 198 -17.87 12.56 -1.26
N PRO A 199 -18.37 11.36 -0.93
CA PRO A 199 -17.78 10.31 -0.08
C PRO A 199 -17.00 9.28 -0.91
N LEU A 200 -15.82 8.87 -0.42
CA LEU A 200 -15.20 7.52 -0.52
C LEU A 200 -15.35 6.65 -1.80
N ASN A 201 -15.69 7.21 -2.96
CA ASN A 201 -16.09 6.40 -4.12
C ASN A 201 -15.36 6.79 -5.41
N GLU A 202 -14.66 7.93 -5.47
CA GLU A 202 -13.91 8.31 -6.66
C GLU A 202 -12.59 9.02 -6.31
N ALA A 203 -11.52 8.46 -6.90
CA ALA A 203 -10.19 9.01 -7.11
C ALA A 203 -9.31 9.26 -5.88
N TYR A 204 -8.45 8.28 -5.63
CA TYR A 204 -7.03 8.48 -5.36
C TYR A 204 -6.49 9.79 -5.97
N TYR A 205 -5.80 10.61 -5.17
CA TYR A 205 -5.30 11.94 -5.60
C TYR A 205 -4.31 11.80 -6.77
N PRO A 206 -4.72 12.09 -8.02
CA PRO A 206 -3.83 12.05 -9.17
C PRO A 206 -3.00 13.33 -9.23
N VAL A 207 -1.97 13.33 -10.07
CA VAL A 207 -1.23 14.55 -10.44
C VAL A 207 -2.22 15.64 -10.88
N GLY A 208 -2.09 16.85 -10.34
CA GLY A 208 -2.87 18.02 -10.73
C GLY A 208 -4.00 18.42 -9.78
N ASP A 209 -4.35 17.57 -8.79
CA ASP A 209 -5.31 17.95 -7.73
C ASP A 209 -4.64 18.69 -6.55
N GLN A 210 -3.31 18.80 -6.56
CA GLN A 210 -2.57 19.56 -5.56
C GLN A 210 -2.82 21.06 -5.73
N ILE A 211 -3.07 21.74 -4.61
CA ILE A 211 -3.13 23.19 -4.58
C ILE A 211 -1.71 23.73 -4.45
N ASP A 212 -1.32 24.63 -5.37
CA ASP A 212 -0.05 25.31 -5.32
C ASP A 212 0.12 26.03 -3.98
N LYS A 213 1.26 25.84 -3.33
CA LYS A 213 1.55 26.43 -2.03
C LYS A 213 2.08 27.86 -2.23
N TRP A 214 1.43 28.84 -1.58
CA TRP A 214 1.93 30.22 -1.47
C TRP A 214 2.04 30.72 -0.03
N TRP A 215 1.79 29.85 0.94
CA TRP A 215 1.98 30.10 2.37
C TRP A 215 3.34 29.58 2.86
N GLY A 216 3.73 29.97 4.06
CA GLY A 216 4.98 29.53 4.71
C GLY A 216 4.90 28.16 5.38
N THR A 217 5.65 28.01 6.47
CA THR A 217 5.58 26.87 7.41
C THR A 217 4.55 27.16 8.51
N HIS A 218 4.36 26.22 9.44
CA HIS A 218 3.48 26.34 10.60
C HIS A 218 1.99 26.51 10.22
N HIS A 219 1.24 27.25 11.05
CA HIS A 219 -0.18 27.52 10.85
C HIS A 219 -0.45 28.32 9.59
N ILE A 220 -1.40 27.85 8.79
CA ILE A 220 -1.93 28.58 7.64
C ILE A 220 -3.25 29.28 7.99
N ASP A 221 -3.49 30.43 7.35
CA ASP A 221 -4.77 31.16 7.27
C ASP A 221 -4.86 31.78 5.87
N VAL A 222 -5.52 31.09 4.94
CA VAL A 222 -5.49 31.40 3.50
C VAL A 222 -6.87 31.27 2.85
N LEU A 223 -7.08 31.93 1.71
CA LEU A 223 -8.27 31.74 0.89
C LEU A 223 -8.00 30.72 -0.22
N ILE A 224 -8.83 29.69 -0.31
CA ILE A 224 -8.77 28.66 -1.33
C ILE A 224 -9.95 28.83 -2.29
N MET A 225 -9.68 28.84 -3.59
CA MET A 225 -10.74 28.83 -4.60
C MET A 225 -11.44 27.46 -4.56
N VAL A 226 -12.75 27.44 -4.36
CA VAL A 226 -13.55 26.20 -4.27
C VAL A 226 -14.67 26.15 -5.31
N ARG A 227 -14.91 27.28 -6.00
CA ARG A 227 -15.81 27.38 -7.15
C ARG A 227 -15.15 28.23 -8.21
N GLU A 228 -15.12 27.72 -9.44
CA GLU A 228 -14.66 28.44 -10.62
C GLU A 228 -15.76 28.42 -11.69
N ALA A 229 -16.08 29.59 -12.25
CA ALA A 229 -17.05 29.75 -13.33
C ALA A 229 -18.39 29.03 -13.06
N GLY A 230 -18.92 29.15 -11.83
CA GLY A 230 -20.19 28.56 -11.42
C GLY A 230 -20.15 27.09 -10.97
N ALA A 231 -19.06 26.37 -11.20
CA ALA A 231 -18.93 24.95 -10.82
C ALA A 231 -18.04 24.78 -9.58
N LEU A 232 -18.47 23.93 -8.64
CA LEU A 232 -17.64 23.54 -7.50
C LEU A 232 -16.45 22.70 -7.97
N ILE A 233 -15.26 23.05 -7.49
CA ILE A 233 -14.05 22.28 -7.72
C ILE A 233 -14.11 21.07 -6.80
N LYS A 234 -14.22 19.87 -7.38
CA LYS A 234 -14.30 18.59 -6.64
C LYS A 234 -15.34 18.62 -5.50
N ASN A 235 -16.54 19.12 -5.80
CA ASN A 235 -17.64 19.27 -4.84
C ASN A 235 -17.34 20.19 -3.63
N GLY A 236 -16.24 20.95 -3.66
CA GLY A 236 -15.85 21.88 -2.60
C GLY A 236 -15.02 21.25 -1.48
N TYR A 237 -14.61 19.98 -1.60
CA TYR A 237 -13.82 19.31 -0.56
C TYR A 237 -12.33 19.56 -0.76
N VAL A 238 -11.65 19.76 0.37
CA VAL A 238 -10.19 19.90 0.43
C VAL A 238 -9.66 18.97 1.50
N THR A 239 -8.52 18.34 1.20
CA THR A 239 -7.74 17.57 2.16
C THR A 239 -6.45 18.30 2.47
N ILE A 240 -6.22 18.52 3.76
CA ILE A 240 -5.11 19.26 4.31
C ILE A 240 -4.21 18.25 4.99
N PHE A 241 -2.97 18.14 4.54
CA PHE A 241 -2.01 17.18 5.05
C PHE A 241 -0.89 17.86 5.82
N LEU A 242 -0.42 17.16 6.84
CA LEU A 242 0.73 17.51 7.66
C LEU A 242 1.56 16.23 7.82
N ARG A 243 2.59 16.05 6.98
CA ARG A 243 3.36 14.81 6.92
C ARG A 243 4.86 15.05 6.78
N GLU A 244 5.45 15.52 7.86
CA GLU A 244 6.90 15.55 8.00
C GLU A 244 7.44 14.15 8.30
N TYR A 245 8.70 13.91 7.94
CA TYR A 245 9.32 12.60 8.10
C TYR A 245 9.50 12.21 9.57
N LEU A 246 10.27 13.00 10.33
CA LEU A 246 10.63 12.69 11.73
C LEU A 246 9.50 12.93 12.74
N ASP A 247 8.32 13.36 12.27
CA ASP A 247 7.18 13.66 13.14
C ASP A 247 5.99 12.75 12.89
N THR A 248 5.08 12.68 13.87
CA THR A 248 3.77 12.06 13.71
C THR A 248 2.98 12.78 12.62
N GLN A 249 2.43 12.01 11.69
CA GLN A 249 1.68 12.54 10.56
C GLN A 249 0.20 12.76 10.92
N ASP A 250 -0.44 13.73 10.26
CA ASP A 250 -1.87 13.99 10.40
C ASP A 250 -2.44 14.52 9.07
N TYR A 251 -3.77 14.49 8.98
CA TYR A 251 -4.49 15.15 7.90
C TYR A 251 -5.93 15.44 8.33
N TYR A 252 -6.54 16.42 7.66
CA TYR A 252 -7.91 16.82 7.87
C TYR A 252 -8.64 17.00 6.54
N GLU A 253 -9.91 16.59 6.50
CA GLU A 253 -10.78 16.75 5.33
C GLU A 253 -11.89 17.72 5.70
N ILE A 254 -12.18 18.65 4.79
CA ILE A 254 -13.12 19.74 5.04
C ILE A 254 -13.93 20.07 3.80
N ASP A 255 -15.23 20.31 3.99
CA ASP A 255 -16.12 20.87 2.96
C ASP A 255 -16.10 22.40 3.05
N LEU A 256 -15.73 23.05 1.96
CA LEU A 256 -15.60 24.50 1.84
C LEU A 256 -16.67 25.12 0.92
N SER A 257 -17.63 24.32 0.45
CA SER A 257 -18.64 24.71 -0.55
C SER A 257 -19.56 25.85 -0.11
N MET A 258 -19.70 26.05 1.21
CA MET A 258 -20.55 27.09 1.82
C MET A 258 -19.89 28.47 1.96
N GLY A 259 -18.57 28.58 1.79
CA GLY A 259 -17.86 29.83 2.07
C GLY A 259 -17.47 30.01 3.55
N GLY A 260 -17.21 31.25 3.95
CA GLY A 260 -16.83 31.63 5.32
C GLY A 260 -15.42 31.21 5.74
N ARG A 261 -15.18 31.21 7.06
CA ARG A 261 -13.94 30.71 7.69
C ARG A 261 -14.15 29.31 8.22
N ASN A 262 -13.22 28.42 7.86
CA ASN A 262 -13.32 27.01 8.19
C ASN A 262 -12.04 26.55 8.89
N ALA A 263 -12.21 25.89 10.03
CA ALA A 263 -11.13 25.46 10.88
C ALA A 263 -10.66 24.04 10.52
N ALA A 264 -9.35 23.86 10.39
CA ALA A 264 -8.71 22.58 10.14
C ALA A 264 -7.84 22.16 11.33
N PRO A 265 -8.32 21.29 12.23
CA PRO A 265 -7.53 20.77 13.34
C PRO A 265 -6.45 19.82 12.82
N LEU A 266 -5.19 20.10 13.18
CA LEU A 266 -4.03 19.28 12.89
C LEU A 266 -3.12 19.21 14.10
N SER A 267 -2.41 18.10 14.27
CA SER A 267 -1.40 17.96 15.31
C SER A 267 -0.19 17.21 14.80
N THR A 268 1.00 17.60 15.26
CA THR A 268 2.24 16.87 15.01
C THR A 268 3.21 17.00 16.18
N ALA A 269 4.07 16.00 16.34
CA ALA A 269 5.09 15.90 17.39
C ALA A 269 6.20 14.97 16.91
N LEU A 270 7.38 15.06 17.52
CA LEU A 270 8.49 14.13 17.25
C LEU A 270 8.05 12.67 17.40
N ASP A 271 8.37 11.85 16.41
CA ASP A 271 8.08 10.44 16.38
C ASP A 271 9.26 9.65 16.96
N ILE A 272 9.13 9.18 18.19
CA ILE A 272 10.20 8.43 18.88
C ILE A 272 10.56 7.10 18.21
N SER A 273 9.68 6.59 17.34
CA SER A 273 9.90 5.37 16.57
C SER A 273 10.53 5.65 15.20
N ASN A 274 10.70 6.92 14.81
CA ASN A 274 11.34 7.34 13.56
C ASN A 274 12.42 8.39 13.82
N VAL A 275 13.66 7.94 13.98
CA VAL A 275 14.79 8.80 14.38
C VAL A 275 15.96 8.73 13.40
N THR A 276 15.94 7.80 12.45
CA THR A 276 17.01 7.64 11.46
C THR A 276 16.91 8.70 10.36
N PRO A 277 18.03 9.36 9.98
CA PRO A 277 18.02 10.34 8.89
C PRO A 277 17.52 9.77 7.55
N ALA A 278 16.77 10.58 6.81
CA ALA A 278 16.18 10.20 5.51
C ALA A 278 17.23 9.74 4.48
N SER A 279 18.44 10.31 4.53
CA SER A 279 19.57 9.94 3.65
C SER A 279 20.04 8.49 3.84
N THR A 280 19.73 7.86 4.99
CA THR A 280 19.97 6.43 5.22
C THR A 280 18.78 5.60 4.78
N VAL A 281 17.57 5.99 5.19
CA VAL A 281 16.33 5.23 4.96
C VAL A 281 15.94 5.14 3.48
N MET A 282 16.28 6.16 2.68
CA MET A 282 16.10 6.10 1.23
C MET A 282 16.81 4.92 0.56
N GLY A 283 17.84 4.35 1.20
CA GLY A 283 18.57 3.18 0.73
C GLY A 283 17.83 1.85 0.95
N TYR A 284 16.69 1.83 1.64
CA TYR A 284 15.93 0.61 1.94
C TYR A 284 15.05 0.16 0.76
N THR A 285 15.54 0.29 -0.46
CA THR A 285 14.81 0.02 -1.72
C THR A 285 14.48 -1.45 -1.96
N ASN A 286 15.05 -2.36 -1.14
CA ASN A 286 14.72 -3.78 -1.14
C ASN A 286 13.38 -4.07 -0.43
N ILE A 287 12.80 -3.11 0.28
CA ILE A 287 11.44 -3.22 0.77
C ILE A 287 10.50 -2.99 -0.41
N LEU A 288 9.74 -4.02 -0.78
CA LEU A 288 8.76 -3.97 -1.86
C LEU A 288 7.36 -3.82 -1.27
N ILE A 289 6.58 -2.91 -1.83
CA ILE A 289 5.20 -2.61 -1.42
C ILE A 289 4.34 -2.60 -2.67
N ALA A 290 3.27 -3.38 -2.68
CA ALA A 290 2.33 -3.41 -3.80
C ALA A 290 0.91 -3.69 -3.33
N GLN A 291 -0.05 -2.93 -3.82
CA GLN A 291 -1.46 -3.28 -3.71
C GLN A 291 -1.82 -4.29 -4.81
N VAL A 292 -2.73 -5.22 -4.51
CA VAL A 292 -3.30 -6.17 -5.47
C VAL A 292 -4.08 -5.38 -6.54
N CYS A 293 -3.54 -5.42 -7.76
CA CYS A 293 -4.07 -4.70 -8.92
C CYS A 293 -5.04 -5.55 -9.75
N GLY A 294 -5.06 -6.87 -9.56
CA GLY A 294 -5.98 -7.74 -10.28
C GLY A 294 -5.43 -9.13 -10.55
N LYS A 295 -6.24 -9.93 -11.22
CA LYS A 295 -5.92 -11.29 -11.67
C LYS A 295 -5.68 -11.31 -13.17
N LEU A 296 -4.56 -11.86 -13.61
CA LEU A 296 -4.22 -12.05 -15.01
C LEU A 296 -4.16 -13.54 -15.34
N SER A 297 -5.03 -14.00 -16.23
CA SER A 297 -4.99 -15.38 -16.73
C SER A 297 -3.82 -15.57 -17.69
N VAL A 298 -3.17 -16.73 -17.60
CA VAL A 298 -1.98 -17.07 -18.38
C VAL A 298 -2.10 -18.48 -18.98
N SER A 299 -1.16 -18.85 -19.84
CA SER A 299 -1.01 -20.19 -20.41
C SER A 299 0.42 -20.42 -20.87
N ASN A 300 0.80 -21.66 -21.19
CA ASN A 300 2.14 -22.03 -21.66
C ASN A 300 3.26 -21.61 -20.69
N GLU A 301 3.00 -21.73 -19.39
CA GLU A 301 3.95 -21.42 -18.34
C GLU A 301 5.15 -22.40 -18.39
N THR A 302 6.37 -21.86 -18.36
CA THR A 302 7.58 -22.68 -18.32
C THR A 302 7.98 -23.11 -16.92
N GLY A 303 7.27 -22.63 -15.90
CA GLY A 303 7.53 -22.89 -14.48
C GLY A 303 6.66 -22.01 -13.57
N THR A 304 6.90 -22.08 -12.26
CA THR A 304 6.16 -21.29 -11.27
C THR A 304 6.86 -19.98 -10.96
N PHE A 305 6.26 -18.85 -11.33
CA PHE A 305 6.75 -17.52 -10.92
C PHE A 305 6.83 -17.40 -9.39
N PRO A 306 8.02 -17.11 -8.82
CA PRO A 306 8.14 -16.78 -7.41
C PRO A 306 7.40 -15.48 -7.08
N LYS A 307 6.86 -15.39 -5.86
CA LYS A 307 6.31 -14.13 -5.31
C LYS A 307 7.38 -13.02 -5.34
N TRP A 308 6.95 -11.78 -5.61
CA TRP A 308 7.77 -10.59 -5.84
C TRP A 308 8.64 -10.59 -7.10
N THR A 309 8.42 -11.54 -8.01
CA THR A 309 9.08 -11.48 -9.33
C THR A 309 8.52 -10.31 -10.13
N LEU A 310 9.40 -9.43 -10.62
CA LEU A 310 9.04 -8.44 -11.63
C LEU A 310 8.88 -9.15 -12.98
N ILE A 311 7.69 -9.03 -13.56
CA ILE A 311 7.40 -9.51 -14.92
C ILE A 311 7.27 -8.33 -15.89
N THR A 312 7.61 -8.57 -17.15
CA THR A 312 7.48 -7.59 -18.24
C THR A 312 6.78 -8.21 -19.44
N GLY A 313 5.79 -7.51 -19.98
CA GLY A 313 5.14 -7.83 -21.26
C GLY A 313 6.05 -7.45 -22.41
N GLN A 314 6.40 -8.44 -23.24
CA GLN A 314 7.40 -8.25 -24.30
C GLN A 314 6.93 -7.33 -25.43
N THR A 315 5.62 -7.23 -25.66
CA THR A 315 5.05 -6.36 -26.70
C THR A 315 4.56 -5.04 -26.13
N SER A 316 3.84 -5.09 -25.00
CA SER A 316 3.25 -3.91 -24.37
C SER A 316 4.26 -3.06 -23.60
N GLY A 317 5.37 -3.66 -23.14
CA GLY A 317 6.28 -3.05 -22.17
C GLY A 317 5.67 -2.91 -20.77
N ALA A 318 4.47 -3.46 -20.53
CA ALA A 318 3.81 -3.40 -19.23
C ALA A 318 4.61 -4.18 -18.18
N THR A 319 4.65 -3.68 -16.94
CA THR A 319 5.39 -4.30 -15.84
C THR A 319 4.51 -4.50 -14.62
N ALA A 320 4.73 -5.57 -13.86
CA ALA A 320 4.06 -5.81 -12.58
C ALA A 320 4.89 -6.73 -11.68
N TYR A 321 4.64 -6.69 -10.37
CA TYR A 321 5.13 -7.72 -9.44
C TYR A 321 4.11 -8.85 -9.33
N VAL A 322 4.59 -10.09 -9.37
CA VAL A 322 3.77 -11.27 -9.09
C VAL A 322 3.56 -11.38 -7.58
N ILE A 323 2.31 -11.27 -7.13
CA ILE A 323 1.92 -11.46 -5.72
C ILE A 323 1.59 -12.93 -5.46
N LYS A 324 0.96 -13.58 -6.43
CA LYS A 324 0.65 -15.02 -6.36
C LYS A 324 0.65 -15.61 -7.76
N HIS A 325 1.11 -16.84 -7.88
CA HIS A 325 0.94 -17.65 -9.08
C HIS A 325 0.21 -18.94 -8.69
N ASP A 326 -0.89 -19.21 -9.38
CA ASP A 326 -1.64 -20.45 -9.27
C ASP A 326 -1.43 -21.26 -10.57
N PRO A 327 -0.48 -22.22 -10.58
CA PRO A 327 -0.16 -22.99 -11.78
C PRO A 327 -1.25 -24.01 -12.14
N ASP A 328 -2.13 -24.37 -11.20
CA ASP A 328 -3.21 -25.33 -11.43
C ASP A 328 -4.40 -24.66 -12.14
N LEU A 329 -4.66 -23.40 -11.80
CA LEU A 329 -5.73 -22.58 -12.38
C LEU A 329 -5.23 -21.57 -13.43
N HIS A 330 -3.93 -21.59 -13.75
CA HIS A 330 -3.28 -20.79 -14.79
C HIS A 330 -3.56 -19.28 -14.67
N TYR A 331 -3.33 -18.70 -13.48
CA TYR A 331 -3.44 -17.25 -13.27
C TYR A 331 -2.38 -16.68 -12.33
N LEU A 332 -2.14 -15.38 -12.50
CA LEU A 332 -1.30 -14.55 -11.63
C LEU A 332 -2.17 -13.54 -10.90
N ILE A 333 -1.92 -13.31 -9.62
CA ILE A 333 -2.34 -12.07 -8.93
C ILE A 333 -1.18 -11.10 -9.04
N LEU A 334 -1.45 -9.91 -9.58
CA LEU A 334 -0.44 -8.91 -9.87
C LEU A 334 -0.57 -7.72 -8.93
N GLY A 335 0.57 -7.11 -8.59
CA GLY A 335 0.66 -5.85 -7.86
C GLY A 335 1.53 -4.84 -8.61
N GLN A 336 1.34 -3.55 -8.32
CA GLN A 336 2.05 -2.43 -8.96
C GLN A 336 2.06 -2.52 -10.50
N VAL A 337 0.87 -2.69 -11.11
CA VAL A 337 0.76 -2.82 -12.58
C VAL A 337 0.97 -1.45 -13.24
N ILE A 338 1.97 -1.34 -14.10
CA ILE A 338 2.28 -0.16 -14.91
C ILE A 338 2.14 -0.54 -16.38
N GLY A 339 1.33 0.23 -17.12
CA GLY A 339 0.97 -0.09 -18.50
C GLY A 339 -0.20 -1.07 -18.58
N THR A 340 -0.46 -1.60 -19.78
CA THR A 340 -1.58 -2.51 -20.04
C THR A 340 -1.08 -3.77 -20.73
N PHE A 341 -1.20 -4.91 -20.04
CA PHE A 341 -0.89 -6.21 -20.65
C PHE A 341 -1.88 -6.53 -21.77
N GLN A 342 -1.36 -7.12 -22.85
CA GLN A 342 -2.09 -7.45 -24.06
C GLN A 342 -2.35 -8.96 -24.14
N SER A 343 -3.59 -9.34 -24.46
CA SER A 343 -3.92 -10.74 -24.70
C SER A 343 -3.05 -11.32 -25.83
N GLY A 344 -2.47 -12.50 -25.60
CA GLY A 344 -1.58 -13.19 -26.52
C GLY A 344 -0.11 -12.78 -26.44
N GLU A 345 0.25 -11.77 -25.63
CA GLU A 345 1.66 -11.42 -25.45
C GLU A 345 2.39 -12.38 -24.50
N THR A 346 3.71 -12.51 -24.68
CA THR A 346 4.57 -13.21 -23.73
C THR A 346 4.95 -12.27 -22.59
N ILE A 347 4.78 -12.75 -21.36
CA ILE A 347 5.35 -12.15 -20.16
C ILE A 347 6.54 -12.98 -19.68
N SER A 348 7.55 -12.32 -19.10
CA SER A 348 8.71 -13.00 -18.56
C SER A 348 9.27 -12.33 -17.31
N GLY A 349 9.82 -13.13 -16.39
CA GLY A 349 10.49 -12.68 -15.17
C GLY A 349 11.18 -13.85 -14.47
N ALA A 350 12.32 -13.61 -13.82
CA ALA A 350 13.12 -14.65 -13.12
C ALA A 350 13.44 -15.91 -13.96
N GLY A 351 13.63 -15.78 -15.28
CA GLY A 351 13.89 -16.90 -16.19
C GLY A 351 12.67 -17.76 -16.52
N ILE A 352 11.47 -17.34 -16.12
CA ILE A 352 10.19 -18.00 -16.38
C ILE A 352 9.39 -17.15 -17.37
N SER A 353 8.64 -17.80 -18.26
CA SER A 353 7.75 -17.14 -19.20
C SER A 353 6.35 -17.75 -19.22
N ALA A 354 5.36 -16.95 -19.59
CA ALA A 354 3.99 -17.37 -19.85
C ALA A 354 3.34 -16.49 -20.94
N THR A 355 2.22 -16.94 -21.50
CA THR A 355 1.42 -16.20 -22.49
C THR A 355 0.18 -15.64 -21.81
N VAL A 356 -0.09 -14.34 -21.97
CA VAL A 356 -1.26 -13.67 -21.39
C VAL A 356 -2.54 -14.13 -22.10
N VAL A 357 -3.58 -14.42 -21.33
CA VAL A 357 -4.91 -14.82 -21.83
C VAL A 357 -5.94 -13.80 -21.37
N GLY A 358 -6.42 -12.95 -22.27
CA GLY A 358 -7.41 -11.93 -21.95
C GLY A 358 -6.81 -10.65 -21.35
N THR A 359 -7.60 -9.94 -20.55
CA THR A 359 -7.25 -8.68 -19.89
C THR A 359 -7.12 -8.86 -18.39
N LEU A 360 -6.41 -7.95 -17.72
CA LEU A 360 -6.33 -7.92 -16.26
C LEU A 360 -7.75 -7.74 -15.65
N ASP A 361 -8.14 -8.67 -14.79
CA ASP A 361 -9.37 -8.63 -14.01
C ASP A 361 -9.15 -7.82 -12.72
N VAL A 362 -9.46 -6.53 -12.78
CA VAL A 362 -9.28 -5.57 -11.68
C VAL A 362 -10.32 -5.74 -10.56
N SER A 363 -11.36 -6.56 -10.75
CA SER A 363 -12.34 -6.85 -9.69
C SER A 363 -11.74 -7.64 -8.52
N VAL A 364 -10.61 -8.32 -8.77
CA VAL A 364 -9.81 -8.99 -7.74
C VAL A 364 -8.94 -7.97 -7.01
N LYS A 365 -9.27 -7.71 -5.74
CA LYS A 365 -8.61 -6.69 -4.91
C LYS A 365 -7.75 -7.24 -3.79
N THR A 366 -7.78 -8.56 -3.58
CA THR A 366 -7.13 -9.18 -2.43
C THR A 366 -6.36 -10.43 -2.83
N CYS A 367 -5.32 -10.73 -2.06
CA CYS A 367 -4.63 -12.01 -2.04
C CYS A 367 -4.91 -12.67 -0.67
N SER A 368 -5.04 -13.99 -0.64
CA SER A 368 -5.23 -14.73 0.61
C SER A 368 -3.89 -15.18 1.17
N GLU A 369 -3.58 -14.77 2.38
CA GLU A 369 -2.33 -15.08 3.10
C GLU A 369 -2.63 -15.67 4.47
N ASP A 370 -1.81 -16.61 4.92
CA ASP A 370 -1.98 -17.29 6.22
C ASP A 370 -0.89 -16.86 7.19
N ILE A 371 -1.29 -16.20 8.28
CA ILE A 371 -0.38 -15.80 9.35
C ILE A 371 0.02 -16.99 10.25
N GLY A 372 -0.68 -18.12 10.15
CA GLY A 372 -0.48 -19.31 10.98
C GLY A 372 -1.21 -19.25 12.32
N ASP A 373 -2.23 -18.39 12.48
CA ASP A 373 -3.03 -18.28 13.72
C ASP A 373 -4.10 -19.38 13.86
N GLY A 374 -4.19 -20.28 12.88
CA GLY A 374 -5.17 -21.37 12.83
C GLY A 374 -6.50 -21.01 12.17
N ALA A 375 -6.69 -19.76 11.71
CA ALA A 375 -7.87 -19.37 10.93
C ALA A 375 -7.73 -19.66 9.42
N GLY A 376 -6.58 -20.19 8.99
CA GLY A 376 -6.26 -20.41 7.59
C GLY A 376 -6.08 -19.11 6.80
N PRO A 377 -5.93 -19.17 5.47
CA PRO A 377 -5.67 -18.00 4.63
C PRO A 377 -6.77 -16.94 4.73
N GLN A 378 -6.39 -15.69 4.95
CA GLN A 378 -7.25 -14.51 5.07
C GLN A 378 -6.94 -13.49 3.97
N PRO A 379 -7.92 -12.71 3.51
CA PRO A 379 -7.71 -11.73 2.44
C PRO A 379 -6.96 -10.48 2.94
N TYR A 380 -6.02 -10.01 2.11
CA TYR A 380 -5.30 -8.74 2.26
C TYR A 380 -5.24 -8.01 0.92
N ASP A 381 -5.33 -6.68 0.96
CA ASP A 381 -5.33 -5.82 -0.23
C ASP A 381 -3.92 -5.42 -0.66
N LEU A 382 -3.03 -5.25 0.32
CA LEU A 382 -1.70 -4.70 0.15
C LEU A 382 -0.67 -5.63 0.75
N GLU A 383 0.38 -5.88 -0.01
CA GLU A 383 1.42 -6.84 0.27
C GLU A 383 2.74 -6.10 0.45
N ILE A 384 3.55 -6.52 1.42
CA ILE A 384 4.84 -5.90 1.73
C ILE A 384 5.89 -6.96 2.01
N ASN A 385 7.00 -6.91 1.26
CA ASN A 385 8.19 -7.71 1.51
C ASN A 385 9.26 -6.88 2.21
N LEU A 386 9.67 -7.31 3.41
CA LEU A 386 10.68 -6.60 4.20
C LEU A 386 12.12 -7.03 3.87
N ALA A 387 12.31 -8.07 3.05
CA ALA A 387 13.62 -8.57 2.61
C ALA A 387 14.62 -8.81 3.77
N GLY A 388 14.12 -9.34 4.90
CA GLY A 388 14.88 -9.67 6.10
C GLY A 388 15.12 -8.51 7.06
N ARG A 389 14.58 -7.31 6.79
CA ARG A 389 14.78 -6.13 7.63
C ARG A 389 13.97 -6.17 8.93
N PRO A 390 14.47 -5.52 10.01
CA PRO A 390 13.71 -5.31 11.23
C PRO A 390 12.44 -4.49 10.99
N LEU A 391 11.42 -4.70 11.84
CA LEU A 391 10.17 -3.93 11.78
C LEU A 391 10.37 -2.45 12.07
N SER A 392 11.39 -2.08 12.85
CA SER A 392 11.76 -0.68 13.08
C SER A 392 12.22 0.01 11.80
N GLU A 393 13.15 -0.60 11.04
CA GLU A 393 13.61 -0.04 9.76
C GLU A 393 12.47 0.03 8.73
N PHE A 394 11.59 -0.97 8.74
CA PHE A 394 10.39 -0.96 7.91
C PHE A 394 9.47 0.22 8.26
N TYR A 395 9.25 0.47 9.56
CA TYR A 395 8.44 1.61 10.01
C TYR A 395 9.03 2.95 9.54
N GLU A 396 10.33 3.14 9.69
CA GLU A 396 11.01 4.35 9.20
C GLU A 396 10.87 4.48 7.67
N TYR A 397 10.95 3.39 6.92
CA TYR A 397 10.76 3.41 5.46
C TYR A 397 9.33 3.79 5.05
N ILE A 398 8.30 3.25 5.70
CA ILE A 398 6.91 3.63 5.37
C ILE A 398 6.60 5.07 5.76
N LYS A 399 7.25 5.62 6.81
CA LYS A 399 7.23 7.04 7.14
C LYS A 399 7.90 7.87 6.05
N TYR A 400 9.07 7.45 5.59
CA TYR A 400 9.82 8.12 4.52
C TYR A 400 9.00 8.26 3.23
N ILE A 401 8.39 7.16 2.76
CA ILE A 401 7.59 7.18 1.52
C ILE A 401 6.24 7.90 1.70
N SER A 402 5.69 7.96 2.91
CA SER A 402 4.41 8.64 3.19
C SER A 402 4.57 10.11 3.57
N SER A 403 5.80 10.60 3.72
CA SER A 403 6.12 12.00 3.94
C SER A 403 6.30 12.76 2.64
N ARG A 404 6.10 14.08 2.71
CA ARG A 404 6.50 14.95 1.62
C ARG A 404 8.03 15.05 1.62
N ARG A 405 8.64 15.15 0.44
CA ARG A 405 10.10 15.01 0.26
C ARG A 405 10.89 16.28 0.55
N PHE A 406 10.60 16.89 1.69
CA PHE A 406 11.41 17.94 2.28
C PHE A 406 12.20 17.29 3.41
N PHE A 407 13.48 17.02 3.15
CA PHE A 407 14.35 16.40 4.14
C PHE A 407 15.40 17.40 4.54
N ASP A 408 15.71 17.44 5.83
CA ASP A 408 16.78 18.28 6.34
C ASP A 408 18.08 18.00 5.57
N ALA A 409 18.77 19.07 5.19
CA ALA A 409 20.09 18.94 4.60
C ALA A 409 21.05 18.29 5.61
N ASP A 410 21.83 17.28 5.18
CA ASP A 410 22.76 16.60 6.09
C ASP A 410 23.82 17.59 6.63
N LYS A 411 24.28 18.52 5.77
CA LYS A 411 25.22 19.60 6.11
C LYS A 411 24.96 20.89 5.34
N VAL A 412 25.05 22.03 6.04
CA VAL A 412 24.97 23.37 5.45
C VAL A 412 26.09 24.24 5.99
N PHE A 413 26.88 24.83 5.10
CA PHE A 413 27.97 25.73 5.48
C PHE A 413 27.92 27.05 4.72
N PHE A 414 28.02 28.17 5.43
CA PHE A 414 28.23 29.47 4.80
C PHE A 414 29.73 29.78 4.72
N TYR A 415 30.21 30.22 3.57
CA TYR A 415 31.60 30.64 3.34
C TYR A 415 31.65 32.14 3.11
N ASN A 416 32.38 32.83 3.98
CA ASN A 416 32.66 34.26 3.85
C ASN A 416 33.96 34.47 3.07
N ALA A 417 33.86 35.02 1.86
CA ALA A 417 35.01 35.19 0.97
C ALA A 417 36.00 36.28 1.45
N ASN A 418 35.54 37.22 2.27
CA ASN A 418 36.40 38.30 2.79
C ASN A 418 37.32 37.78 3.92
N THR A 419 36.81 36.90 4.78
CA THR A 419 37.59 36.31 5.90
C THR A 419 38.15 34.93 5.60
N ALA A 420 37.75 34.32 4.47
CA ALA A 420 38.05 32.95 4.09
C ALA A 420 37.66 31.90 5.16
N ALA A 421 36.60 32.17 5.92
CA ALA A 421 36.11 31.33 7.00
C ALA A 421 34.77 30.66 6.65
N TYR A 422 34.54 29.48 7.26
CA TYR A 422 33.26 28.78 7.19
C TYR A 422 32.48 28.97 8.51
N THR A 423 31.18 29.21 8.39
CA THR A 423 30.21 29.08 9.48
C THR A 423 29.42 27.79 9.26
N ASP A 424 29.25 27.01 10.32
CA ASP A 424 28.40 25.82 10.28
C ASP A 424 26.96 26.21 10.60
N GLU A 425 26.10 26.13 9.58
CA GLU A 425 24.69 26.52 9.62
C GLU A 425 23.79 25.27 9.69
N THR A 426 24.36 24.08 9.95
CA THR A 426 23.65 22.80 9.79
C THR A 426 22.47 22.66 10.77
N GLU A 427 22.60 23.10 12.01
CA GLU A 427 21.48 23.02 12.97
C GLU A 427 20.48 24.15 12.76
N ASP A 428 20.99 25.35 12.45
CA ASP A 428 20.17 26.54 12.14
C ASP A 428 19.29 26.32 10.91
N ALA A 429 19.76 25.53 9.94
CA ALA A 429 19.00 25.17 8.74
C ALA A 429 17.86 24.16 8.98
N LYS A 430 17.85 23.43 10.10
CA LYS A 430 16.85 22.37 10.39
C LYS A 430 15.61 22.90 11.06
N PHE A 431 15.74 23.88 11.93
CA PHE A 431 14.65 24.30 12.79
C PHE A 431 14.63 25.82 12.96
N SER A 432 13.46 26.40 12.73
CA SER A 432 13.17 27.78 13.13
C SER A 432 11.84 27.84 13.86
N ASP A 433 11.79 28.57 14.97
CA ASP A 433 10.58 28.82 15.74
C ASP A 433 10.05 30.22 15.45
N SER A 434 8.92 30.29 14.75
CA SER A 434 8.22 31.56 14.48
C SER A 434 7.84 32.37 15.72
N THR A 435 7.81 31.74 16.90
CA THR A 435 7.56 32.40 18.20
C THR A 435 8.84 32.93 18.86
N GLN A 436 10.02 32.57 18.33
CA GLN A 436 11.35 33.03 18.75
C GLN A 436 12.03 33.73 17.56
N PRO A 437 11.81 35.06 17.40
CA PRO A 437 12.26 35.82 16.23
C PRO A 437 13.77 35.75 15.96
N GLU A 438 14.56 35.45 16.99
CA GLU A 438 16.00 35.19 16.87
C GLU A 438 16.29 34.04 15.91
N THR A 439 15.49 32.97 15.91
CA THR A 439 15.72 31.78 15.07
C THR A 439 15.29 31.92 13.61
N LEU A 440 14.64 33.03 13.25
CA LEU A 440 14.08 33.24 11.91
C LEU A 440 15.12 33.72 10.88
N ASN A 441 16.30 34.15 11.30
CA ASN A 441 17.27 34.84 10.44
C ASN A 441 18.71 34.33 10.67
N ASP A 442 18.81 33.08 11.11
CA ASP A 442 20.07 32.47 11.50
C ASP A 442 20.86 31.98 10.29
N VAL A 443 20.18 31.44 9.26
CA VAL A 443 20.86 30.94 8.07
C VAL A 443 21.28 32.08 7.15
N LEU A 444 22.59 32.26 7.01
CA LEU A 444 23.19 33.25 6.11
C LEU A 444 23.15 32.78 4.64
N LEU A 445 22.72 33.66 3.75
CA LEU A 445 22.73 33.43 2.29
C LEU A 445 23.62 34.48 1.57
N PRO A 446 24.31 34.14 0.48
CA PRO A 446 25.13 35.11 -0.23
C PRO A 446 24.26 36.07 -1.07
N PRO A 447 24.59 37.37 -1.18
CA PRO A 447 25.77 38.04 -0.64
C PRO A 447 25.51 38.70 0.74
N GLN A 448 26.52 38.75 1.61
CA GLN A 448 26.42 39.42 2.92
C GLN A 448 27.02 40.85 2.92
N GLN A 449 26.56 41.72 3.83
CA GLN A 449 26.81 43.18 3.75
C GLN A 449 28.28 43.60 3.83
N THR A 450 29.16 42.76 4.39
CA THR A 450 30.59 43.05 4.60
C THR A 450 31.51 42.20 3.72
N THR A 451 30.97 41.56 2.70
CA THR A 451 31.70 40.52 1.95
C THR A 451 32.09 40.94 0.53
N THR A 452 32.96 40.13 -0.06
CA THR A 452 33.50 40.30 -1.41
C THR A 452 32.97 39.22 -2.35
N ALA A 453 33.26 39.33 -3.65
CA ALA A 453 32.95 38.28 -4.61
C ALA A 453 33.50 36.92 -4.14
N GLY A 454 32.69 35.86 -4.29
CA GLY A 454 33.04 34.49 -3.90
C GLY A 454 32.31 33.96 -2.66
N ASP A 455 31.52 34.80 -1.98
CA ASP A 455 30.61 34.37 -0.91
C ASP A 455 29.73 33.22 -1.38
N ALA A 456 29.59 32.19 -0.54
CA ALA A 456 28.87 31.00 -0.96
C ALA A 456 28.16 30.28 0.19
N ILE A 457 26.99 29.73 -0.11
CA ILE A 457 26.29 28.76 0.74
C ILE A 457 26.45 27.37 0.14
N TYR A 458 26.88 26.41 0.95
CA TYR A 458 27.14 25.02 0.57
C TYR A 458 26.07 24.10 1.15
N PHE A 459 25.57 23.21 0.30
CA PHE A 459 24.61 22.16 0.63
C PHE A 459 25.27 20.81 0.42
N GLY A 460 25.41 20.02 1.49
CA GLY A 460 26.12 18.75 1.51
C GLY A 460 25.21 17.59 1.88
N GLY A 461 25.32 16.49 1.13
CA GLY A 461 24.60 15.25 1.39
C GLY A 461 25.48 14.01 1.25
N ASN A 462 25.20 12.98 2.06
CA ASN A 462 25.84 11.67 1.88
C ASN A 462 25.44 10.99 0.56
N GLN A 463 24.27 11.37 0.03
CA GLN A 463 23.70 10.94 -1.24
C GLN A 463 23.52 12.14 -2.18
N LYS A 464 23.39 11.87 -3.49
CA LYS A 464 23.02 12.89 -4.47
C LYS A 464 21.57 13.34 -4.24
N PHE A 465 21.28 14.61 -4.46
CA PHE A 465 19.95 15.20 -4.35
C PHE A 465 19.59 15.97 -5.63
N LYS A 466 18.33 16.33 -5.85
CA LYS A 466 17.83 16.93 -7.10
C LYS A 466 17.20 18.32 -6.93
N ALA A 467 16.93 18.71 -5.70
CA ALA A 467 16.33 20.00 -5.39
C ALA A 467 16.79 20.48 -4.02
N ILE A 468 16.76 21.81 -3.85
CA ILE A 468 16.99 22.51 -2.60
C ILE A 468 15.77 23.39 -2.37
N GLN A 469 15.15 23.30 -1.20
CA GLN A 469 14.07 24.20 -0.79
C GLN A 469 14.55 25.16 0.29
N ILE A 470 14.11 26.41 0.18
CA ILE A 470 14.60 27.51 1.01
C ILE A 470 13.40 28.30 1.49
N TYR A 471 13.26 28.42 2.81
CA TYR A 471 12.33 29.36 3.40
C TYR A 471 13.05 30.69 3.67
N LEU A 472 12.92 31.60 2.71
CA LEU A 472 13.58 32.90 2.71
C LEU A 472 12.80 33.87 3.61
N THR A 473 13.42 34.31 4.68
CA THR A 473 12.80 35.18 5.69
C THR A 473 13.19 36.64 5.53
N THR A 474 14.40 36.90 5.01
CA THR A 474 14.82 38.23 4.59
C THR A 474 15.26 38.17 3.14
N PRO A 475 14.44 38.65 2.19
CA PRO A 475 14.84 38.77 0.79
C PRO A 475 16.00 39.76 0.62
N GLY A 476 16.94 39.40 -0.25
CA GLY A 476 18.06 40.25 -0.62
C GLY A 476 17.64 41.42 -1.50
N VAL A 477 18.22 42.59 -1.23
CA VAL A 477 18.12 43.77 -2.10
C VAL A 477 19.53 44.19 -2.45
N TYR A 478 19.96 43.86 -3.67
CA TYR A 478 21.29 44.16 -4.16
C TYR A 478 21.26 44.44 -5.67
N SER A 479 22.32 45.07 -6.19
CA SER A 479 22.48 45.37 -7.62
C SER A 479 23.88 45.02 -8.11
N ASP A 480 23.99 44.66 -9.39
CA ASP A 480 25.24 44.22 -10.04
C ASP A 480 25.93 43.03 -9.34
N ILE A 481 25.13 42.09 -8.82
CA ILE A 481 25.58 40.82 -8.24
C ILE A 481 24.74 39.69 -8.85
N THR A 482 25.39 38.59 -9.22
CA THR A 482 24.74 37.40 -9.77
C THR A 482 25.04 36.19 -8.90
N ILE A 483 24.02 35.38 -8.61
CA ILE A 483 24.16 34.10 -7.91
C ILE A 483 24.29 32.98 -8.93
N GLY A 484 25.44 32.30 -8.92
CA GLY A 484 25.71 31.14 -9.77
C GLY A 484 25.72 29.85 -8.96
N TRP A 485 25.06 28.81 -9.48
CA TRP A 485 25.04 27.49 -8.84
C TRP A 485 26.15 26.60 -9.39
N GLN A 486 26.82 25.85 -8.51
CA GLN A 486 27.95 24.99 -8.86
C GLN A 486 27.91 23.65 -8.11
N TYR A 487 28.51 22.62 -8.70
CA TYR A 487 28.71 21.30 -8.08
C TYR A 487 30.15 20.80 -8.30
N TRP A 488 30.59 19.83 -7.50
CA TRP A 488 31.90 19.22 -7.68
C TRP A 488 31.86 18.04 -8.65
N ASN A 489 32.60 18.11 -9.76
CA ASN A 489 32.62 17.06 -10.80
C ASN A 489 33.74 16.01 -10.63
N GLY A 490 34.41 15.99 -9.48
CA GLY A 490 35.57 15.13 -9.22
C GLY A 490 36.93 15.81 -9.43
N THR A 491 36.98 16.92 -10.17
CA THR A 491 38.24 17.65 -10.46
C THR A 491 38.16 19.14 -10.16
N SER A 492 36.99 19.77 -10.33
CA SER A 492 36.78 21.20 -10.13
C SER A 492 35.31 21.51 -9.83
N TRP A 493 35.03 22.73 -9.38
CA TRP A 493 33.67 23.24 -9.25
C TRP A 493 33.14 23.64 -10.64
N ALA A 494 32.15 22.90 -11.14
CA ALA A 494 31.50 23.11 -12.43
C ALA A 494 30.15 23.81 -12.27
N THR A 495 29.72 24.55 -13.28
CA THR A 495 28.41 25.24 -13.30
C THR A 495 27.25 24.24 -13.29
N LEU A 496 26.26 24.48 -12.42
CA LEU A 496 25.00 23.75 -12.36
C LEU A 496 23.88 24.59 -12.99
N THR A 497 23.18 24.02 -13.96
CA THR A 497 21.95 24.63 -14.50
C THR A 497 20.79 24.32 -13.57
N VAL A 498 20.11 25.35 -13.09
CA VAL A 498 18.98 25.25 -12.17
C VAL A 498 17.77 26.01 -12.70
N THR A 499 16.58 25.60 -12.27
CA THR A 499 15.40 26.47 -12.22
C THR A 499 15.32 27.02 -10.80
N ASP A 500 15.55 28.33 -10.64
CA ASP A 500 15.69 28.98 -9.34
C ASP A 500 14.49 29.89 -9.03
N GLU A 501 13.58 29.44 -8.17
CA GLU A 501 12.46 30.27 -7.71
C GLU A 501 12.88 31.38 -6.74
N THR A 502 14.05 31.24 -6.08
CA THR A 502 14.54 32.28 -5.17
C THR A 502 14.97 33.54 -5.91
N ASN A 503 15.22 33.40 -7.22
CA ASN A 503 15.73 34.46 -8.08
C ASN A 503 17.01 35.08 -7.50
N GLY A 504 17.98 34.23 -7.13
CA GLY A 504 19.18 34.68 -6.40
C GLY A 504 18.87 35.17 -4.98
N PHE A 505 17.89 34.58 -4.28
CA PHE A 505 17.50 35.01 -2.94
C PHE A 505 16.90 36.43 -2.85
N THR A 506 16.34 36.97 -3.94
CA THR A 506 15.64 38.27 -3.92
C THR A 506 14.11 38.15 -3.98
N ASN A 507 13.57 36.93 -4.09
CA ASN A 507 12.12 36.72 -4.15
C ASN A 507 11.45 37.16 -2.84
N THR A 508 10.42 38.01 -2.92
CA THR A 508 9.76 38.57 -1.73
C THR A 508 8.50 37.83 -1.30
N MET A 509 8.13 36.75 -1.99
CA MET A 509 6.98 35.94 -1.58
C MET A 509 7.29 35.18 -0.29
N GLU A 510 6.42 35.30 0.72
CA GLU A 510 6.46 34.54 1.98
C GLU A 510 6.02 33.07 1.77
N LYS A 511 6.70 32.35 0.87
CA LYS A 511 6.47 30.93 0.57
C LYS A 511 7.77 30.14 0.67
N LEU A 512 7.64 28.81 0.69
CA LEU A 512 8.78 27.92 0.45
C LEU A 512 9.20 28.04 -1.03
N LEU A 513 10.46 28.40 -1.26
CA LEU A 513 11.03 28.59 -2.60
C LEU A 513 11.86 27.38 -2.98
N GLU A 514 11.81 26.97 -4.25
CA GLU A 514 12.51 25.77 -4.71
C GLU A 514 13.55 26.07 -5.79
N VAL A 515 14.70 25.40 -5.67
CA VAL A 515 15.77 25.35 -6.67
C VAL A 515 15.85 23.92 -7.18
N THR A 516 15.41 23.69 -8.42
CA THR A 516 15.39 22.35 -9.01
C THR A 516 16.46 22.17 -10.08
N PHE A 517 17.01 20.97 -10.18
CA PHE A 517 18.01 20.63 -11.18
C PHE A 517 18.00 19.13 -11.51
N THR A 518 18.61 18.76 -12.64
CA THR A 518 18.88 17.34 -12.93
C THR A 518 20.23 16.98 -12.33
N PRO A 519 20.32 15.97 -11.43
CA PRO A 519 21.59 15.56 -10.83
C PRO A 519 22.64 15.25 -11.91
N PRO A 520 23.83 15.88 -11.87
CA PRO A 520 24.87 15.63 -12.87
C PRO A 520 25.41 14.20 -12.79
N ASN A 521 25.70 13.62 -13.96
CA ASN A 521 26.19 12.25 -14.07
C ASN A 521 27.58 12.07 -13.43
N ASP A 522 28.45 13.06 -13.58
CA ASP A 522 29.83 13.11 -13.07
C ASP A 522 29.96 13.73 -11.66
N TRP A 523 28.84 14.05 -11.00
CA TRP A 523 28.87 14.59 -9.64
C TRP A 523 29.55 13.60 -8.68
N ALA A 524 30.60 14.07 -8.00
CA ALA A 524 31.44 13.28 -7.12
C ALA A 524 31.53 13.89 -5.71
N LYS A 525 32.00 13.11 -4.74
CA LYS A 525 32.27 13.61 -3.38
C LYS A 525 33.53 14.48 -3.34
N THR A 526 33.55 15.44 -2.44
CA THR A 526 34.73 16.23 -2.07
C THR A 526 34.65 16.65 -0.61
N THR A 527 35.78 17.10 -0.05
CA THR A 527 35.84 17.60 1.33
C THR A 527 35.63 19.11 1.36
N VAL A 528 34.59 19.57 2.07
CA VAL A 528 34.36 20.98 2.40
C VAL A 528 34.29 21.10 3.92
N ASN A 529 35.05 22.04 4.49
CA ASN A 529 35.15 22.24 5.94
C ASN A 529 35.35 20.94 6.76
N GLY A 530 36.20 20.03 6.26
CA GLY A 530 36.50 18.75 6.92
C GLY A 530 35.47 17.63 6.72
N VAL A 531 34.38 17.87 5.99
CA VAL A 531 33.33 16.86 5.73
C VAL A 531 33.34 16.41 4.27
N GLU A 532 33.46 15.10 4.04
CA GLU A 532 33.38 14.48 2.71
C GLU A 532 31.93 14.17 2.34
N ALA A 533 31.38 14.84 1.32
CA ALA A 533 30.00 14.69 0.88
C ALA A 533 29.82 15.06 -0.60
N TYR A 534 28.62 14.84 -1.15
CA TYR A 534 28.21 15.45 -2.42
C TYR A 534 27.80 16.89 -2.15
N TRP A 535 28.48 17.85 -2.78
CA TRP A 535 28.26 19.26 -2.52
C TRP A 535 27.71 20.00 -3.74
N ILE A 536 26.72 20.87 -3.48
CA ILE A 536 26.32 21.98 -4.35
C ILE A 536 26.57 23.28 -3.59
N ARG A 537 26.93 24.34 -4.29
CA ARG A 537 27.06 25.68 -3.71
C ARG A 537 26.42 26.74 -4.59
N ALA A 538 25.80 27.73 -3.97
CA ALA A 538 25.41 28.98 -4.62
C ALA A 538 26.47 30.04 -4.32
N VAL A 539 27.04 30.68 -5.34
CA VAL A 539 28.18 31.59 -5.23
C VAL A 539 27.82 32.97 -5.77
N ALA A 540 28.07 34.02 -4.99
CA ALA A 540 27.89 35.39 -5.44
C ALA A 540 29.09 35.87 -6.27
N SER A 541 28.80 36.36 -7.47
CA SER A 541 29.75 37.01 -8.38
C SER A 541 29.39 38.49 -8.52
N PHE A 542 30.36 39.39 -8.33
CA PHE A 542 30.12 40.83 -8.34
C PHE A 542 30.55 41.44 -9.68
N GLY A 543 29.76 42.38 -10.19
CA GLY A 543 30.10 43.15 -11.39
C GLY A 543 31.02 44.33 -11.09
N ALA A 544 30.95 45.36 -11.93
CA ALA A 544 31.82 46.53 -11.86
C ALA A 544 31.44 47.52 -10.74
N SER A 545 30.18 47.51 -10.30
CA SER A 545 29.62 48.43 -9.29
C SER A 545 28.59 47.72 -8.39
N PRO A 546 29.02 46.68 -7.64
CA PRO A 546 28.13 45.92 -6.77
C PRO A 546 27.62 46.77 -5.59
N SER A 547 26.35 46.63 -5.24
CA SER A 547 25.76 47.27 -4.05
C SER A 547 24.82 46.33 -3.32
N ILE A 548 24.90 46.26 -1.99
CA ILE A 548 24.01 45.45 -1.15
C ILE A 548 23.29 46.38 -0.17
N THR A 549 21.98 46.52 -0.34
CA THR A 549 21.12 47.29 0.58
C THR A 549 20.63 46.40 1.72
N THR A 550 20.18 45.20 1.38
CA THR A 550 19.71 44.19 2.34
C THR A 550 20.35 42.85 1.98
N ALA A 551 21.02 42.21 2.95
CA ALA A 551 21.59 40.89 2.78
C ALA A 551 20.50 39.81 2.93
N PRO A 552 20.48 38.76 2.08
CA PRO A 552 19.48 37.72 2.16
C PRO A 552 19.73 36.78 3.35
N LYS A 553 18.64 36.30 3.96
CA LYS A 553 18.65 35.32 5.06
C LYS A 553 17.49 34.35 4.94
N ALA A 554 17.71 33.13 5.41
CA ALA A 554 16.69 32.10 5.53
C ALA A 554 16.55 31.65 6.98
N SER A 555 15.47 30.93 7.26
CA SER A 555 15.31 30.25 8.54
C SER A 555 15.44 28.74 8.43
N GLN A 556 15.19 28.15 7.24
CA GLN A 556 15.23 26.71 7.06
C GLN A 556 15.58 26.32 5.62
N LEU A 557 16.27 25.18 5.49
CA LEU A 557 16.71 24.62 4.22
C LEU A 557 16.45 23.12 4.17
N TRP A 558 15.89 22.65 3.07
CA TRP A 558 15.65 21.24 2.81
C TRP A 558 16.28 20.80 1.48
N VAL A 559 16.45 19.49 1.35
CA VAL A 559 16.85 18.82 0.13
C VAL A 559 15.86 17.72 -0.23
N THR A 560 15.79 17.41 -1.53
CA THR A 560 15.04 16.27 -2.04
C THR A 560 15.98 15.31 -2.76
N TYR A 561 15.98 14.04 -2.37
CA TYR A 561 16.90 13.05 -2.95
C TYR A 561 16.41 12.47 -4.29
N ASP A 562 15.12 12.13 -4.39
CA ASP A 562 14.58 11.23 -5.41
C ASP A 562 13.16 11.62 -5.86
N THR A 563 12.56 10.90 -6.81
CA THR A 563 11.18 11.15 -7.31
C THR A 563 10.09 10.57 -6.42
N ASP A 564 8.99 11.30 -6.24
CA ASP A 564 7.90 10.91 -5.33
C ASP A 564 7.48 9.44 -5.46
N TRP A 565 7.45 8.78 -4.30
CA TRP A 565 7.07 7.37 -4.24
C TRP A 565 5.59 7.25 -4.57
N LYS A 566 5.25 6.20 -5.32
CA LYS A 566 3.91 6.02 -5.87
C LYS A 566 3.47 4.56 -5.79
N LEU A 567 2.21 4.38 -5.40
CA LEU A 567 1.52 3.11 -5.35
C LEU A 567 0.46 3.06 -6.44
N VAL A 568 0.37 1.94 -7.16
CA VAL A 568 -0.81 1.69 -7.98
C VAL A 568 -1.88 1.04 -7.11
N GLN A 569 -3.00 1.73 -6.95
CA GLN A 569 -4.12 1.29 -6.13
C GLN A 569 -5.30 0.80 -6.98
N ASN A 570 -6.11 -0.08 -6.39
CA ASN A 570 -7.23 -0.74 -7.05
C ASN A 570 -8.51 -0.64 -6.20
N ASP A 571 -9.55 0.01 -6.74
CA ASP A 571 -10.87 0.13 -6.10
C ASP A 571 -11.84 -1.01 -6.49
N GLY A 572 -11.45 -1.85 -7.45
CA GLY A 572 -12.24 -2.97 -8.00
C GLY A 572 -12.81 -2.70 -9.39
N THR A 573 -12.70 -1.47 -9.86
CA THR A 573 -13.19 -1.01 -11.17
C THR A 573 -12.06 -0.44 -12.01
N ALA A 574 -11.09 0.24 -11.40
CA ALA A 574 -9.96 0.86 -12.09
C ALA A 574 -8.69 0.89 -11.23
N LEU A 575 -7.57 1.14 -11.92
CA LEU A 575 -6.25 1.34 -11.31
C LEU A 575 -5.88 2.82 -11.30
N TYR A 576 -5.26 3.25 -10.21
CA TYR A 576 -4.91 4.65 -10.00
C TYR A 576 -3.50 4.76 -9.41
N THR A 577 -2.76 5.78 -9.83
CA THR A 577 -1.46 6.07 -9.23
C THR A 577 -1.64 7.08 -8.10
N THR A 578 -1.30 6.67 -6.88
CA THR A 578 -1.36 7.52 -5.68
C THR A 578 0.05 7.82 -5.20
N TYR A 579 0.33 9.08 -4.90
CA TYR A 579 1.57 9.47 -4.25
C TYR A 579 1.57 9.07 -2.78
N GLY A 580 2.71 8.62 -2.25
CA GLY A 580 2.82 8.17 -0.86
C GLY A 580 2.40 9.25 0.15
N TYR A 581 2.77 10.51 -0.10
CA TYR A 581 2.35 11.63 0.75
C TYR A 581 0.83 11.90 0.73
N ALA A 582 0.10 11.36 -0.25
CA ALA A 582 -1.36 11.45 -0.34
C ALA A 582 -2.09 10.13 -0.01
N TYR A 583 -1.35 9.03 0.15
CA TYR A 583 -1.91 7.71 0.49
C TYR A 583 -2.49 7.72 1.91
N LYS A 584 -3.68 7.13 2.12
CA LYS A 584 -4.38 7.12 3.43
C LYS A 584 -4.79 5.74 3.91
N TYR A 585 -5.06 4.83 2.96
CA TYR A 585 -5.61 3.50 3.21
C TYR A 585 -5.46 2.62 1.97
N ALA A 586 -5.59 1.30 2.15
CA ALA A 586 -5.63 0.37 1.03
C ALA A 586 -6.96 0.49 0.25
N GLN A 587 -8.09 0.54 0.97
CA GLN A 587 -9.42 0.72 0.41
C GLN A 587 -10.14 1.93 1.04
N PRO A 588 -10.95 2.67 0.27
CA PRO A 588 -11.60 3.88 0.77
C PRO A 588 -12.60 3.63 1.90
N THR A 589 -13.18 2.44 1.99
CA THR A 589 -14.08 2.07 3.08
C THR A 589 -13.36 1.77 4.41
N TYR A 590 -12.03 1.77 4.43
CA TYR A 590 -11.26 1.38 5.61
C TYR A 590 -10.97 2.57 6.52
N PRO A 591 -10.96 2.35 7.85
CA PRO A 591 -10.56 3.39 8.79
C PRO A 591 -9.08 3.73 8.57
N PRO A 592 -8.74 5.01 8.30
CA PRO A 592 -7.38 5.44 8.04
C PRO A 592 -6.56 5.51 9.33
N VAL A 593 -5.27 5.18 9.22
CA VAL A 593 -4.29 5.34 10.31
C VAL A 593 -3.51 6.63 10.08
N LYS A 594 -3.90 7.72 10.74
CA LYS A 594 -3.37 9.07 10.43
C LYS A 594 -1.86 9.22 10.61
N GLN A 595 -1.32 8.66 11.70
CA GLN A 595 0.11 8.79 12.06
C GLN A 595 1.08 8.15 11.08
N CYS A 596 0.63 7.08 10.41
CA CYS A 596 1.29 6.46 9.27
C CYS A 596 0.27 5.52 8.57
N PRO A 597 -0.08 5.76 7.31
CA PRO A 597 -1.16 5.06 6.59
C PRO A 597 -1.04 3.53 6.49
N PHE A 598 0.15 2.97 6.64
CA PHE A 598 0.39 1.52 6.53
C PHE A 598 0.32 0.80 7.89
N GLY A 599 0.43 1.53 9.01
CA GLY A 599 0.44 0.97 10.36
C GLY A 599 1.31 1.77 11.33
N GLN A 600 1.38 1.34 12.58
CA GLN A 600 2.14 2.02 13.65
C GLN A 600 3.16 1.08 14.29
N TYR A 601 4.30 1.61 14.73
CA TYR A 601 5.29 0.86 15.49
C TYR A 601 5.41 1.41 16.91
N LEU A 602 5.01 0.61 17.90
CA LEU A 602 4.90 1.01 19.30
C LEU A 602 5.42 -0.10 20.21
N GLY A 603 6.33 0.22 21.12
CA GLY A 603 6.81 -0.71 22.15
C GLY A 603 7.48 -1.97 21.58
N GLY A 604 8.14 -1.86 20.42
CA GLY A 604 8.78 -2.99 19.74
C GLY A 604 7.84 -3.79 18.84
N ARG A 605 6.55 -3.43 18.74
CA ARG A 605 5.53 -4.14 17.98
C ARG A 605 4.96 -3.30 16.84
N PHE A 606 4.79 -3.90 15.66
CA PHE A 606 4.10 -3.29 14.53
C PHE A 606 2.59 -3.61 14.52
N PHE A 607 1.75 -2.60 14.35
CA PHE A 607 0.30 -2.71 14.22
C PHE A 607 -0.08 -2.26 12.80
N GLY A 608 -0.33 -3.23 11.91
CA GLY A 608 -0.68 -2.98 10.52
C GLY A 608 -2.06 -2.35 10.35
N ALA A 609 -2.17 -1.46 9.36
CA ALA A 609 -3.46 -0.94 8.91
C ALA A 609 -4.31 -2.06 8.27
N ARG A 610 -5.61 -1.83 8.14
CA ARG A 610 -6.54 -2.82 7.55
C ARG A 610 -6.16 -3.15 6.10
N GLY A 611 -6.11 -4.45 5.81
CA GLY A 611 -5.77 -4.99 4.49
C GLY A 611 -4.27 -5.01 4.19
N VAL A 612 -3.40 -4.70 5.16
CA VAL A 612 -1.94 -4.73 4.98
C VAL A 612 -1.37 -6.07 5.46
N TRP A 613 -0.73 -6.80 4.55
CA TRP A 613 0.11 -7.97 4.80
C TRP A 613 1.59 -7.60 4.79
N ILE A 614 2.35 -8.19 5.70
CA ILE A 614 3.81 -8.07 5.75
C ILE A 614 4.44 -9.46 5.82
N GLU A 615 5.58 -9.64 5.14
CA GLU A 615 6.32 -10.89 5.13
C GLU A 615 7.84 -10.67 5.06
N ASN A 616 8.58 -11.75 5.30
CA ASN A 616 10.04 -11.78 5.28
C ASN A 616 10.68 -10.74 6.21
N MET A 617 10.11 -10.50 7.39
CA MET A 617 10.75 -9.70 8.42
C MET A 617 11.98 -10.39 9.01
N HIS A 618 12.82 -9.64 9.72
CA HIS A 618 13.92 -10.19 10.49
C HIS A 618 13.43 -11.27 11.49
N SER A 619 14.23 -12.31 11.71
CA SER A 619 13.84 -13.48 12.53
C SER A 619 13.50 -13.14 13.98
N ALA A 620 14.01 -12.02 14.51
CA ALA A 620 13.68 -11.52 15.84
C ALA A 620 12.26 -10.95 15.95
N ASP A 621 11.66 -10.56 14.83
CA ASP A 621 10.41 -9.81 14.77
C ASP A 621 9.20 -10.66 14.34
N VAL A 622 9.38 -11.95 14.09
CA VAL A 622 8.33 -12.88 13.63
C VAL A 622 7.16 -13.06 14.61
N LYS A 623 7.24 -12.46 15.81
CA LYS A 623 6.17 -12.39 16.81
C LYS A 623 5.71 -10.97 17.13
N ASN A 624 6.45 -9.97 16.66
CA ASN A 624 6.33 -8.59 17.07
C ASN A 624 5.42 -7.79 16.12
N TYR A 625 4.33 -8.40 15.65
CA TYR A 625 3.38 -7.71 14.80
C TYR A 625 1.93 -8.13 15.04
N GLN A 626 1.00 -7.31 14.53
CA GLN A 626 -0.43 -7.57 14.47
C GLN A 626 -0.90 -7.03 13.14
N LEU A 627 -1.72 -7.79 12.42
CA LEU A 627 -2.33 -7.35 11.17
C LEU A 627 -3.84 -7.28 11.33
N ILE A 628 -4.51 -6.56 10.44
CA ILE A 628 -5.97 -6.55 10.34
C ILE A 628 -6.29 -6.97 8.91
N ASP A 629 -6.98 -8.09 8.74
CA ASP A 629 -7.35 -8.58 7.41
C ASP A 629 -8.37 -7.65 6.71
N SER A 630 -8.61 -7.84 5.42
CA SER A 630 -9.58 -7.06 4.65
C SER A 630 -11.00 -7.14 5.22
N ASN A 631 -11.32 -8.19 5.99
CA ASN A 631 -12.61 -8.36 6.68
C ASN A 631 -12.70 -7.57 8.00
N GLY A 632 -11.60 -6.99 8.47
CA GLY A 632 -11.54 -6.16 9.67
C GLY A 632 -11.23 -6.95 10.94
N VAL A 633 -10.77 -8.21 10.83
CA VAL A 633 -10.42 -9.05 11.97
C VAL A 633 -8.93 -8.91 12.27
N SER A 634 -8.60 -8.68 13.55
CA SER A 634 -7.21 -8.65 14.01
C SER A 634 -6.59 -10.05 14.02
N ARG A 635 -5.40 -10.16 13.45
CA ARG A 635 -4.62 -11.38 13.27
C ARG A 635 -3.29 -11.28 14.00
N TYR A 636 -2.91 -12.38 14.66
CA TYR A 636 -1.75 -12.44 15.53
C TYR A 636 -0.83 -13.56 15.05
N PRO A 637 0.49 -13.32 14.90
CA PRO A 637 1.40 -14.40 14.58
C PRO A 637 1.40 -15.47 15.69
N PRO A 638 1.46 -16.76 15.35
CA PRO A 638 1.54 -17.83 16.32
C PRO A 638 2.84 -17.74 17.13
N ASN A 639 2.79 -18.13 18.41
CA ASN A 639 3.99 -18.21 19.23
C ASN A 639 4.79 -19.47 18.90
N ILE A 640 5.58 -19.44 17.83
CA ILE A 640 6.47 -20.56 17.48
C ILE A 640 7.64 -20.60 18.46
N ILE A 641 7.84 -21.75 19.11
CA ILE A 641 8.90 -21.97 20.08
C ILE A 641 9.82 -23.11 19.65
N ALA A 642 11.06 -23.06 20.11
CA ALA A 642 12.03 -24.12 19.91
C ALA A 642 12.18 -24.97 21.18
N VAL A 643 12.27 -26.28 20.99
CA VAL A 643 12.69 -27.24 22.01
C VAL A 643 14.05 -27.77 21.58
N THR A 644 15.08 -27.51 22.39
CA THR A 644 16.47 -27.80 22.06
C THR A 644 17.11 -28.67 23.13
N VAL A 645 17.84 -29.70 22.69
CA VAL A 645 18.74 -30.47 23.55
C VAL A 645 20.17 -30.18 23.10
N THR A 646 21.00 -29.69 24.02
CA THR A 646 22.41 -29.33 23.77
C THR A 646 23.37 -30.28 24.49
N ALA A 647 24.68 -30.11 24.27
CA ALA A 647 25.73 -31.00 24.79
C ALA A 647 25.60 -32.47 24.34
N CYS A 648 24.99 -32.67 23.18
CA CYS A 648 24.92 -33.97 22.52
C CYS A 648 26.24 -34.30 21.81
N VAL A 649 26.46 -35.57 21.48
CA VAL A 649 27.47 -35.97 20.49
C VAL A 649 26.88 -36.90 19.45
N SER A 650 27.63 -37.08 18.36
CA SER A 650 27.30 -38.03 17.30
C SER A 650 26.91 -39.41 17.86
N GLY A 651 25.78 -39.92 17.40
CA GLY A 651 25.25 -41.22 17.81
C GLY A 651 24.28 -41.18 18.99
N ASP A 652 24.19 -40.07 19.73
CA ASP A 652 23.19 -39.94 20.80
C ASP A 652 21.77 -40.14 20.26
N ARG A 653 20.98 -41.00 20.90
CA ARG A 653 19.54 -41.07 20.67
C ARG A 653 18.85 -40.08 21.60
N VAL A 654 18.25 -39.05 21.03
CA VAL A 654 17.55 -37.98 21.76
C VAL A 654 16.05 -38.13 21.55
N GLY A 655 15.31 -38.16 22.65
CA GLY A 655 13.86 -38.20 22.67
C GLY A 655 13.29 -37.14 23.60
N VAL A 656 12.34 -36.33 23.11
CA VAL A 656 11.55 -35.42 23.94
C VAL A 656 10.09 -35.80 23.79
N PHE A 657 9.47 -36.25 24.88
CA PHE A 657 8.13 -36.83 24.85
C PHE A 657 7.18 -36.02 25.72
N ARG A 658 5.99 -35.72 25.17
CA ARG A 658 4.89 -35.10 25.91
C ARG A 658 4.34 -36.05 26.97
N LEU A 659 4.04 -35.54 28.15
CA LEU A 659 3.47 -36.28 29.28
C LEU A 659 1.98 -35.99 29.44
N THR A 660 1.26 -36.87 30.16
CA THR A 660 -0.16 -36.62 30.50
C THR A 660 -0.31 -35.48 31.51
N THR A 661 0.67 -35.35 32.41
CA THR A 661 0.79 -34.33 33.46
C THR A 661 2.27 -34.16 33.81
N ALA A 662 2.65 -33.08 34.51
CA ALA A 662 4.03 -32.91 34.99
C ALA A 662 4.46 -34.09 35.87
N GLY A 663 5.58 -34.73 35.52
CA GLY A 663 6.07 -35.95 36.19
C GLY A 663 5.29 -37.24 35.87
N GLY A 664 4.23 -37.17 35.05
CA GLY A 664 3.40 -38.31 34.67
C GLY A 664 4.02 -39.21 33.59
N PRO A 665 3.28 -40.23 33.13
CA PRO A 665 3.71 -41.08 32.01
C PRO A 665 3.68 -40.32 30.67
N ILE A 666 4.41 -40.85 29.69
CA ILE A 666 4.35 -40.38 28.30
C ILE A 666 2.91 -40.51 27.80
N ASN A 667 2.38 -39.45 27.19
CA ASN A 667 1.03 -39.43 26.64
C ASN A 667 0.95 -40.21 25.32
N LYS A 668 1.04 -41.54 25.41
CA LYS A 668 0.96 -42.45 24.26
C LYS A 668 -0.44 -42.52 23.62
N GLN A 669 -1.46 -42.03 24.33
CA GLN A 669 -2.88 -42.12 23.94
C GLN A 669 -3.41 -40.80 23.38
N ARG A 670 -2.53 -39.92 22.89
CA ARG A 670 -2.89 -38.57 22.47
C ARG A 670 -3.86 -38.55 21.28
N TYR A 671 -3.66 -39.47 20.34
CA TYR A 671 -4.55 -39.70 19.21
C TYR A 671 -4.90 -41.18 19.08
N GLN A 672 -5.88 -41.47 18.24
CA GLN A 672 -6.21 -42.83 17.81
C GLN A 672 -6.28 -42.88 16.30
N LEU A 673 -5.84 -44.00 15.70
CA LEU A 673 -6.07 -44.25 14.28
C LEU A 673 -7.57 -44.25 13.99
N GLY A 674 -7.96 -43.49 12.99
CA GLY A 674 -9.36 -43.16 12.75
C GLY A 674 -9.69 -42.96 11.29
N TYR A 675 -10.99 -42.88 11.06
CA TYR A 675 -11.56 -42.45 9.81
C TYR A 675 -11.43 -40.93 9.73
N SER A 676 -10.89 -40.46 8.62
CA SER A 676 -10.67 -39.04 8.37
C SER A 676 -11.83 -38.46 7.56
N LYS A 677 -12.05 -37.15 7.67
CA LYS A 677 -13.02 -36.42 6.84
C LYS A 677 -12.78 -36.67 5.35
N ILE A 678 -13.85 -36.67 4.57
CA ILE A 678 -13.74 -36.74 3.10
C ILE A 678 -13.20 -35.40 2.62
N ASP A 679 -12.08 -35.41 1.90
CA ASP A 679 -11.44 -34.17 1.45
C ASP A 679 -12.27 -33.49 0.36
N TYR A 680 -12.83 -34.26 -0.56
CA TYR A 680 -13.70 -33.78 -1.64
C TYR A 680 -14.82 -34.77 -1.96
N ALA A 681 -16.06 -34.28 -2.11
CA ALA A 681 -17.18 -35.05 -2.62
C ALA A 681 -18.00 -34.24 -3.63
N PHE A 682 -18.31 -34.83 -4.78
CA PHE A 682 -19.10 -34.16 -5.81
C PHE A 682 -20.13 -35.12 -6.40
N PHE A 683 -21.38 -34.69 -6.46
CA PHE A 683 -22.44 -35.44 -7.16
C PHE A 683 -22.61 -34.92 -8.58
N TYR A 684 -22.65 -35.84 -9.55
CA TYR A 684 -22.97 -35.56 -10.94
C TYR A 684 -24.35 -36.13 -11.30
N ASN A 685 -25.25 -35.26 -11.72
CA ASN A 685 -26.56 -35.62 -12.22
C ASN A 685 -26.50 -35.84 -13.73
N ALA A 686 -26.65 -37.08 -14.19
CA ALA A 686 -26.51 -37.41 -15.60
C ALA A 686 -27.68 -36.90 -16.48
N ASN A 687 -28.85 -36.68 -15.89
CA ASN A 687 -30.01 -36.16 -16.61
C ASN A 687 -29.87 -34.68 -16.95
N THR A 688 -29.28 -33.88 -16.05
CA THR A 688 -29.13 -32.42 -16.24
C THR A 688 -27.71 -32.01 -16.65
N GLY A 689 -26.71 -32.87 -16.44
CA GLY A 689 -25.30 -32.52 -16.56
C GLY A 689 -24.78 -31.61 -15.44
N ALA A 690 -25.59 -31.37 -14.40
CA ALA A 690 -25.24 -30.50 -13.29
C ALA A 690 -24.34 -31.21 -12.27
N TRP A 691 -23.53 -30.41 -11.58
CA TRP A 691 -22.67 -30.83 -10.48
C TRP A 691 -23.13 -30.17 -9.18
N THR A 692 -23.16 -30.94 -8.11
CA THR A 692 -23.36 -30.47 -6.74
C THR A 692 -22.08 -30.75 -5.94
N ASP A 693 -21.61 -29.76 -5.19
CA ASP A 693 -20.51 -29.95 -4.22
C ASP A 693 -21.10 -30.46 -2.92
N GLU A 694 -20.78 -31.70 -2.59
CA GLU A 694 -21.27 -32.42 -1.41
C GLU A 694 -20.22 -32.39 -0.29
N THR A 695 -19.11 -31.67 -0.46
CA THR A 695 -17.95 -31.76 0.43
C THR A 695 -18.26 -31.26 1.85
N GLU A 696 -19.08 -30.21 1.98
CA GLU A 696 -19.53 -29.74 3.28
C GLU A 696 -20.58 -30.68 3.87
N ASP A 697 -21.56 -31.06 3.06
CA ASP A 697 -22.70 -31.88 3.45
C ASP A 697 -22.25 -33.25 3.99
N ILE A 698 -21.40 -33.95 3.24
CA ILE A 698 -20.90 -35.27 3.64
C ILE A 698 -20.03 -35.29 4.91
N ASN A 699 -19.57 -34.12 5.36
CA ASN A 699 -18.74 -33.97 6.55
C ASN A 699 -19.51 -33.40 7.75
N ASN A 700 -20.82 -33.16 7.63
CA ASN A 700 -21.71 -32.69 8.69
C ASN A 700 -22.66 -33.82 9.14
N THR A 701 -23.37 -33.74 10.27
CA THR A 701 -24.22 -34.86 10.76
C THR A 701 -25.68 -34.82 10.29
N THR A 702 -26.01 -33.91 9.38
CA THR A 702 -27.37 -33.72 8.86
C THR A 702 -27.78 -34.97 8.09
N VAL A 703 -29.08 -35.25 8.13
CA VAL A 703 -29.64 -36.46 7.56
C VAL A 703 -30.24 -36.09 6.20
N ASP A 704 -30.02 -36.95 5.20
CA ASP A 704 -30.61 -36.83 3.86
C ASP A 704 -30.17 -35.60 3.06
N ASP A 705 -29.02 -35.01 3.39
CA ASP A 705 -28.44 -33.85 2.68
C ASP A 705 -27.34 -34.23 1.68
N VAL A 706 -26.92 -35.51 1.62
CA VAL A 706 -25.94 -35.98 0.63
C VAL A 706 -26.60 -36.75 -0.50
N TYR A 707 -26.42 -36.31 -1.75
CA TYR A 707 -26.94 -37.06 -2.90
C TYR A 707 -26.14 -38.33 -3.19
N LEU A 708 -26.83 -39.48 -3.26
CA LEU A 708 -26.27 -40.76 -3.68
C LEU A 708 -26.99 -41.28 -4.94
N PRO A 709 -26.29 -41.95 -5.87
CA PRO A 709 -26.92 -42.48 -7.08
C PRO A 709 -27.65 -43.81 -6.80
N PRO A 710 -28.78 -44.10 -7.49
CA PRO A 710 -29.43 -43.28 -8.51
C PRO A 710 -30.44 -42.27 -7.92
N GLN A 711 -30.58 -41.08 -8.50
CA GLN A 711 -31.59 -40.09 -8.07
C GLN A 711 -32.98 -40.36 -8.67
N GLN A 712 -34.04 -39.87 -8.01
CA GLN A 712 -35.44 -40.27 -8.26
C GLN A 712 -35.91 -40.02 -9.72
N ALA A 713 -35.46 -38.93 -10.35
CA ALA A 713 -35.78 -38.59 -11.73
C ALA A 713 -34.48 -38.46 -12.55
N THR A 714 -33.95 -39.59 -13.02
CA THR A 714 -32.63 -39.62 -13.64
C THR A 714 -32.50 -40.58 -14.83
N THR A 715 -31.37 -40.50 -15.52
CA THR A 715 -30.92 -41.42 -16.56
C THR A 715 -29.67 -42.18 -16.10
N ALA A 716 -29.24 -43.19 -16.86
CA ALA A 716 -28.00 -43.90 -16.54
C ALA A 716 -26.80 -42.95 -16.53
N GLY A 717 -25.95 -43.05 -15.51
CA GLY A 717 -24.71 -42.27 -15.42
C GLY A 717 -24.58 -41.39 -14.18
N ASP A 718 -25.62 -41.26 -13.34
CA ASP A 718 -25.50 -40.56 -12.06
C ASP A 718 -24.31 -41.09 -11.27
N ALA A 719 -23.52 -40.19 -10.69
CA ALA A 719 -22.33 -40.60 -9.97
C ALA A 719 -22.02 -39.69 -8.80
N ILE A 720 -21.65 -40.31 -7.67
CA ILE A 720 -20.98 -39.61 -6.56
C ILE A 720 -19.48 -39.89 -6.65
N TYR A 721 -18.69 -38.82 -6.57
CA TYR A 721 -17.23 -38.84 -6.63
C TYR A 721 -16.67 -38.61 -5.22
N PHE A 722 -15.67 -39.40 -4.83
CA PHE A 722 -14.93 -39.23 -3.59
C PHE A 722 -13.45 -39.04 -3.91
N GLY A 723 -12.89 -37.93 -3.46
CA GLY A 723 -11.55 -37.48 -3.82
C GLY A 723 -10.67 -37.17 -2.62
N SER A 724 -9.38 -37.48 -2.73
CA SER A 724 -8.37 -37.05 -1.76
C SER A 724 -7.02 -36.77 -2.42
N ASP A 725 -6.26 -35.85 -1.83
CA ASP A 725 -4.87 -35.58 -2.21
C ASP A 725 -3.97 -36.82 -2.09
N TYR A 726 -4.37 -37.78 -1.25
CA TYR A 726 -3.63 -38.99 -0.92
C TYR A 726 -4.46 -40.23 -1.24
N LYS A 727 -3.79 -41.35 -1.54
CA LYS A 727 -4.47 -42.63 -1.77
C LYS A 727 -5.15 -43.10 -0.48
N PHE A 728 -6.36 -43.62 -0.60
CA PHE A 728 -7.16 -44.23 0.47
C PHE A 728 -7.66 -45.60 0.00
N ASN A 729 -8.14 -46.46 0.90
CA ASN A 729 -8.61 -47.80 0.51
C ASN A 729 -10.00 -48.18 1.06
N ILE A 730 -10.63 -47.28 1.83
CA ILE A 730 -12.02 -47.42 2.27
C ILE A 730 -12.70 -46.06 2.17
N VAL A 731 -13.91 -46.06 1.64
CA VAL A 731 -14.89 -44.98 1.88
C VAL A 731 -15.96 -45.55 2.80
N ARG A 732 -16.13 -44.93 3.97
CA ARG A 732 -17.23 -45.23 4.88
C ARG A 732 -18.33 -44.24 4.61
N ILE A 733 -19.57 -44.72 4.49
CA ILE A 733 -20.73 -43.88 4.16
C ILE A 733 -21.87 -44.26 5.10
N ASN A 734 -22.50 -43.25 5.70
CA ASN A 734 -23.77 -43.36 6.38
C ASN A 734 -24.89 -43.11 5.37
N VAL A 735 -25.56 -44.18 4.94
CA VAL A 735 -26.74 -44.11 4.08
C VAL A 735 -27.95 -43.90 4.99
N SER A 736 -28.43 -42.66 5.08
CA SER A 736 -29.56 -42.29 5.93
C SER A 736 -30.88 -42.80 5.38
N THR A 737 -31.05 -42.71 4.05
CA THR A 737 -32.20 -43.27 3.34
C THR A 737 -31.71 -44.33 2.38
N ALA A 738 -32.09 -45.59 2.62
CA ALA A 738 -31.75 -46.70 1.75
C ALA A 738 -32.47 -46.60 0.41
N GLY A 739 -31.73 -46.84 -0.68
CA GLY A 739 -32.30 -46.93 -2.01
C GLY A 739 -33.18 -48.16 -2.16
N ASN A 740 -34.33 -47.99 -2.81
CA ASN A 740 -35.16 -49.08 -3.29
C ASN A 740 -35.33 -48.93 -4.80
N TYR A 741 -34.61 -49.77 -5.54
CA TYR A 741 -34.60 -49.75 -7.00
C TYR A 741 -34.35 -51.14 -7.55
N SER A 742 -34.81 -51.40 -8.78
CA SER A 742 -34.61 -52.64 -9.52
C SER A 742 -34.00 -52.37 -10.89
N ASP A 743 -33.26 -53.36 -11.40
CA ASP A 743 -32.57 -53.30 -12.69
C ASP A 743 -31.63 -52.09 -12.86
N ILE A 744 -31.00 -51.68 -11.76
CA ILE A 744 -29.93 -50.68 -11.69
C ILE A 744 -28.75 -51.29 -10.94
N THR A 745 -27.54 -51.10 -11.46
CA THR A 745 -26.28 -51.56 -10.85
C THR A 745 -25.38 -50.36 -10.57
N ILE A 746 -24.87 -50.27 -9.35
CA ILE A 746 -23.84 -49.29 -8.98
C ILE A 746 -22.47 -49.89 -9.31
N VAL A 747 -21.75 -49.24 -10.22
CA VAL A 747 -20.40 -49.63 -10.64
C VAL A 747 -19.42 -48.66 -10.04
N TRP A 748 -18.42 -49.19 -9.33
CA TRP A 748 -17.32 -48.39 -8.80
C TRP A 748 -16.21 -48.27 -9.84
N GLU A 749 -15.66 -47.06 -9.99
CA GLU A 749 -14.61 -46.75 -10.95
C GLU A 749 -13.52 -45.87 -10.32
N TYR A 750 -12.31 -45.94 -10.85
CA TYR A 750 -11.19 -45.05 -10.49
C TYR A 750 -10.51 -44.53 -11.76
N TRP A 751 -9.73 -43.46 -11.63
CA TRP A 751 -8.95 -42.91 -12.74
C TRP A 751 -7.56 -43.54 -12.81
N ASN A 752 -7.21 -44.17 -13.93
CA ASN A 752 -5.91 -44.83 -14.11
C ASN A 752 -4.82 -43.96 -14.79
N GLY A 753 -5.08 -42.66 -14.95
CA GLY A 753 -4.21 -41.74 -15.68
C GLY A 753 -4.68 -41.45 -17.11
N THR A 754 -5.50 -42.31 -17.70
CA THR A 754 -6.00 -42.15 -19.08
C THR A 754 -7.52 -42.24 -19.20
N SER A 755 -8.16 -43.06 -18.39
CA SER A 755 -9.61 -43.29 -18.45
C SER A 755 -10.17 -43.77 -17.10
N TRP A 756 -11.49 -43.61 -16.94
CA TRP A 756 -12.22 -44.21 -15.82
C TRP A 756 -12.33 -45.72 -16.04
N THR A 757 -11.80 -46.48 -15.09
CA THR A 757 -11.67 -47.94 -15.14
C THR A 757 -12.43 -48.56 -13.96
N THR A 758 -13.00 -49.75 -14.13
CA THR A 758 -13.72 -50.47 -13.07
C THR A 758 -12.84 -50.73 -11.84
N LEU A 759 -13.35 -50.41 -10.67
CA LEU A 759 -12.75 -50.68 -9.37
C LEU A 759 -13.42 -51.89 -8.72
N SER A 760 -12.64 -52.92 -8.38
CA SER A 760 -13.14 -54.05 -7.59
C SER A 760 -13.26 -53.65 -6.12
N VAL A 761 -14.48 -53.68 -5.59
CA VAL A 761 -14.79 -53.29 -4.21
C VAL A 761 -15.49 -54.42 -3.44
N THR A 762 -15.32 -54.43 -2.12
CA THR A 762 -16.28 -55.04 -1.20
C THR A 762 -17.22 -53.95 -0.71
N ASP A 763 -18.44 -53.93 -1.23
CA ASP A 763 -19.42 -52.86 -0.96
C ASP A 763 -20.44 -53.29 0.11
N GLY A 764 -20.21 -52.83 1.35
CA GLY A 764 -21.14 -53.04 2.47
C GLY A 764 -22.42 -52.21 2.39
N THR A 765 -22.45 -51.15 1.57
CA THR A 765 -23.68 -50.37 1.32
C THR A 765 -24.65 -51.13 0.40
N ASN A 766 -24.15 -52.15 -0.31
CA ASN A 766 -24.90 -52.93 -1.29
C ASN A 766 -25.53 -52.03 -2.38
N GLY A 767 -24.74 -51.12 -2.97
CA GLY A 767 -25.24 -50.08 -3.86
C GLY A 767 -26.13 -49.07 -3.14
N PHE A 768 -25.79 -48.68 -1.91
CA PHE A 768 -26.61 -47.76 -1.11
C PHE A 768 -28.04 -48.28 -0.76
N ARG A 769 -28.25 -49.60 -0.78
CA ARG A 769 -29.52 -50.25 -0.37
C ARG A 769 -29.55 -50.65 1.10
N ASN A 770 -28.39 -50.72 1.75
CA ASN A 770 -28.28 -50.93 3.19
C ASN A 770 -28.19 -49.57 3.87
N SER A 771 -29.15 -49.24 4.73
CA SER A 771 -29.08 -48.04 5.56
C SER A 771 -28.03 -48.18 6.67
N GLY A 772 -27.65 -47.03 7.25
CA GLY A 772 -26.65 -46.93 8.30
C GLY A 772 -25.23 -46.81 7.78
N THR A 773 -24.27 -46.85 8.70
CA THR A 773 -22.84 -46.65 8.41
C THR A 773 -22.19 -47.93 7.92
N ASN A 774 -21.86 -47.96 6.62
CA ASN A 774 -21.28 -49.11 5.95
C ASN A 774 -19.98 -48.73 5.23
N ASN A 775 -19.10 -49.71 5.04
CA ASN A 775 -17.81 -49.52 4.37
C ASN A 775 -17.86 -50.01 2.92
N VAL A 776 -17.19 -49.26 2.03
CA VAL A 776 -16.80 -49.71 0.69
C VAL A 776 -15.28 -49.82 0.70
N SER A 777 -14.74 -51.04 0.69
CA SER A 777 -13.30 -51.29 0.76
C SER A 777 -12.74 -51.84 -0.55
N PHE A 778 -11.49 -51.50 -0.85
CA PHE A 778 -10.78 -51.94 -2.05
C PHE A 778 -9.28 -52.01 -1.79
N THR A 779 -8.54 -52.57 -2.74
CA THR A 779 -7.07 -52.46 -2.76
C THR A 779 -6.71 -51.29 -3.68
N PRO A 780 -5.93 -50.30 -3.22
CA PRO A 780 -5.56 -49.16 -4.06
C PRO A 780 -4.88 -49.64 -5.35
N PRO A 781 -5.37 -49.23 -6.54
CA PRO A 781 -4.79 -49.68 -7.80
C PRO A 781 -3.36 -49.18 -7.98
N THR A 782 -2.52 -50.00 -8.61
CA THR A 782 -1.09 -49.69 -8.83
C THR A 782 -0.88 -48.51 -9.78
N ASP A 783 -1.76 -48.37 -10.78
CA ASP A 783 -1.82 -47.31 -11.79
C ASP A 783 -2.78 -46.16 -11.42
N TRP A 784 -3.31 -46.14 -10.19
CA TRP A 784 -4.18 -45.05 -9.74
C TRP A 784 -3.42 -43.72 -9.80
N ALA A 785 -3.96 -42.78 -10.58
CA ALA A 785 -3.38 -41.48 -10.83
C ALA A 785 -4.37 -40.36 -10.45
N LYS A 786 -3.85 -39.14 -10.26
CA LYS A 786 -4.68 -37.97 -10.02
C LYS A 786 -5.36 -37.51 -11.32
N THR A 787 -6.56 -36.94 -11.19
CA THR A 787 -7.25 -36.21 -12.25
C THR A 787 -8.03 -35.04 -11.65
N THR A 788 -8.41 -34.07 -12.49
CA THR A 788 -9.16 -32.90 -12.07
C THR A 788 -10.66 -33.15 -12.22
N VAL A 789 -11.39 -33.05 -11.12
CA VAL A 789 -12.87 -33.04 -11.09
C VAL A 789 -13.29 -31.76 -10.40
N GLN A 790 -14.13 -30.94 -11.05
CA GLN A 790 -14.60 -29.66 -10.52
C GLN A 790 -13.47 -28.75 -9.95
N GLY A 791 -12.37 -28.64 -10.70
CA GLY A 791 -11.22 -27.81 -10.29
C GLY A 791 -10.36 -28.38 -9.16
N LYS A 792 -10.59 -29.63 -8.72
CA LYS A 792 -9.79 -30.31 -7.68
C LYS A 792 -9.01 -31.48 -8.27
N THR A 793 -7.68 -31.39 -8.19
CA THR A 793 -6.75 -32.43 -8.68
C THR A 793 -6.42 -33.43 -7.56
N ALA A 794 -7.06 -34.60 -7.60
CA ALA A 794 -7.01 -35.58 -6.52
C ALA A 794 -7.03 -37.02 -7.04
N TYR A 795 -6.78 -37.99 -6.16
CA TYR A 795 -7.09 -39.39 -6.39
C TYR A 795 -8.59 -39.59 -6.23
N TRP A 796 -9.27 -39.94 -7.31
CA TRP A 796 -10.72 -40.09 -7.33
C TRP A 796 -11.13 -41.55 -7.47
N ILE A 797 -12.17 -41.90 -6.72
CA ILE A 797 -13.08 -43.00 -7.09
C ILE A 797 -14.48 -42.43 -7.29
N ARG A 798 -15.32 -43.11 -8.06
CA ARG A 798 -16.73 -42.76 -8.20
C ARG A 798 -17.62 -43.99 -8.17
N ALA A 799 -18.81 -43.86 -7.60
CA ALA A 799 -19.87 -44.83 -7.71
C ALA A 799 -20.85 -44.34 -8.77
N ARG A 800 -21.01 -45.07 -9.88
CA ARG A 800 -21.82 -44.67 -11.03
C ARG A 800 -22.97 -45.63 -11.27
N ALA A 801 -24.18 -45.11 -11.44
CA ALA A 801 -25.35 -45.91 -11.76
C ALA A 801 -25.37 -46.33 -13.24
N THR A 802 -25.64 -47.61 -13.46
CA THR A 802 -25.88 -48.21 -14.78
C THR A 802 -27.24 -48.87 -14.79
N PHE A 803 -28.01 -48.67 -15.86
CA PHE A 803 -29.42 -49.11 -15.93
C PHE A 803 -29.52 -50.31 -16.87
N GLY A 804 -30.35 -51.28 -16.50
CA GLY A 804 -30.72 -52.40 -17.35
C GLY A 804 -31.86 -52.04 -18.32
N ALA A 805 -32.62 -53.06 -18.75
CA ALA A 805 -33.68 -52.91 -19.74
C ALA A 805 -34.98 -52.28 -19.19
N SER A 806 -35.20 -52.35 -17.88
CA SER A 806 -36.41 -51.87 -17.19
C SER A 806 -36.08 -51.32 -15.80
N PRO A 807 -35.25 -50.25 -15.72
CA PRO A 807 -34.87 -49.64 -14.46
C PRO A 807 -36.08 -49.04 -13.75
N SER A 808 -36.18 -49.26 -12.43
CA SER A 808 -37.23 -48.66 -11.60
C SER A 808 -36.64 -48.17 -10.28
N ILE A 809 -36.98 -46.94 -9.87
CA ILE A 809 -36.55 -46.33 -8.60
C ILE A 809 -37.82 -45.98 -7.82
N THR A 810 -38.09 -46.71 -6.75
CA THR A 810 -39.21 -46.41 -5.83
C THR A 810 -38.75 -45.53 -4.67
N THR A 811 -37.47 -45.55 -4.32
CA THR A 811 -36.85 -44.65 -3.34
C THR A 811 -35.41 -44.41 -3.75
N ALA A 812 -35.02 -43.15 -3.98
CA ALA A 812 -33.63 -42.77 -4.20
C ALA A 812 -32.82 -42.84 -2.88
N PRO A 813 -31.57 -43.33 -2.90
CA PRO A 813 -30.73 -43.30 -1.71
C PRO A 813 -30.27 -41.88 -1.39
N LEU A 814 -30.18 -41.57 -0.10
CA LEU A 814 -29.58 -40.34 0.41
C LEU A 814 -28.59 -40.69 1.52
N GLY A 815 -27.52 -39.91 1.61
CA GLY A 815 -26.50 -40.01 2.63
C GLY A 815 -26.65 -38.92 3.69
N ALA A 816 -25.95 -39.14 4.80
CA ALA A 816 -25.76 -38.16 5.86
C ALA A 816 -24.28 -37.81 6.05
N GLN A 817 -23.40 -38.83 6.06
CA GLN A 817 -21.99 -38.65 6.38
C GLN A 817 -21.09 -39.61 5.62
N GLY A 818 -19.82 -39.21 5.43
CA GLY A 818 -18.81 -40.07 4.89
C GLY A 818 -17.40 -39.80 5.41
N TRP A 819 -16.53 -40.79 5.26
CA TRP A 819 -15.14 -40.73 5.72
C TRP A 819 -14.19 -41.54 4.85
N HIS A 820 -12.92 -41.13 4.80
CA HIS A 820 -11.82 -41.88 4.20
C HIS A 820 -11.05 -42.70 5.24
N TRP A 821 -10.51 -43.84 4.81
CA TRP A 821 -9.50 -44.57 5.56
C TRP A 821 -8.15 -44.57 4.84
N PHE A 822 -7.13 -44.03 5.51
CA PHE A 822 -5.77 -43.92 5.00
C PHE A 822 -4.81 -44.96 5.59
N ASN A 823 -5.18 -45.67 6.66
CA ASN A 823 -4.23 -46.48 7.43
C ASN A 823 -4.10 -47.92 6.87
N PHE A 824 -3.68 -48.03 5.61
CA PHE A 824 -3.43 -49.29 4.90
C PHE A 824 -1.94 -49.43 4.53
N GLN A 825 -1.50 -50.66 4.24
CA GLN A 825 -0.12 -50.95 3.83
C GLN A 825 0.24 -50.21 2.53
N GLY A 826 1.33 -49.44 2.54
CA GLY A 826 1.77 -48.63 1.41
C GLY A 826 1.21 -47.20 1.40
N SER A 827 0.40 -46.82 2.38
CA SER A 827 -0.06 -45.43 2.52
C SER A 827 1.06 -44.48 2.91
N GLY A 828 1.09 -43.30 2.30
CA GLY A 828 1.96 -42.18 2.66
C GLY A 828 1.36 -41.24 3.72
N VAL A 829 0.26 -41.64 4.36
CA VAL A 829 -0.47 -40.82 5.35
C VAL A 829 -0.91 -41.69 6.53
N VAL A 830 -0.91 -41.09 7.73
CA VAL A 830 -1.55 -41.64 8.93
C VAL A 830 -2.77 -40.80 9.27
N GLY A 831 -3.96 -41.38 9.15
CA GLY A 831 -5.24 -40.76 9.49
C GLY A 831 -5.63 -41.04 10.95
N VAL A 832 -5.98 -39.99 11.69
CA VAL A 832 -6.43 -40.07 13.09
C VAL A 832 -7.90 -39.68 13.25
N SER A 833 -8.51 -40.05 14.37
CA SER A 833 -9.95 -39.86 14.64
C SER A 833 -10.33 -38.44 15.09
N THR A 834 -9.36 -37.62 15.47
CA THR A 834 -9.58 -36.23 15.89
C THR A 834 -8.66 -35.31 15.12
N PRO A 835 -9.04 -34.04 14.93
CA PRO A 835 -8.11 -33.03 14.41
C PRO A 835 -6.80 -33.03 15.21
N ILE A 836 -5.69 -32.96 14.49
CA ILE A 836 -4.36 -32.84 15.05
C ILE A 836 -4.25 -31.46 15.71
N ALA A 837 -3.68 -31.42 16.90
CA ALA A 837 -3.59 -30.20 17.68
C ALA A 837 -2.51 -29.29 17.08
N SER A 838 -2.75 -27.98 17.07
CA SER A 838 -1.82 -27.01 16.47
C SER A 838 -0.46 -26.93 17.17
N ASP A 839 -0.37 -27.42 18.41
CA ASP A 839 0.86 -27.51 19.20
C ASP A 839 1.68 -28.77 18.91
N GLU A 840 1.36 -29.53 17.86
CA GLU A 840 2.24 -30.58 17.38
C GLU A 840 3.43 -30.02 16.59
N PRO A 841 4.60 -30.68 16.68
CA PRO A 841 5.76 -30.24 15.93
C PRO A 841 5.48 -30.27 14.42
N PHE A 842 6.03 -29.32 13.69
CA PHE A 842 5.77 -29.21 12.25
C PHE A 842 6.25 -30.44 11.48
N SER A 843 7.32 -31.09 11.94
CA SER A 843 7.80 -32.40 11.47
C SER A 843 8.30 -33.21 12.65
N SER A 844 8.13 -34.52 12.65
CA SER A 844 8.67 -35.43 13.67
C SER A 844 8.44 -36.88 13.23
N THR A 845 8.36 -37.79 14.19
CA THR A 845 7.86 -39.16 13.99
C THR A 845 6.45 -39.31 14.55
N VAL A 846 5.58 -40.00 13.82
CA VAL A 846 4.35 -40.56 14.35
C VAL A 846 4.63 -41.98 14.85
N ARG A 847 4.21 -42.27 16.09
CA ARG A 847 4.41 -43.58 16.74
C ARG A 847 3.06 -44.25 17.01
N ILE A 848 2.84 -45.39 16.38
CA ILE A 848 1.63 -46.21 16.54
C ILE A 848 1.92 -47.31 17.54
N THR A 849 1.14 -47.38 18.62
CA THR A 849 1.35 -48.30 19.75
C THR A 849 0.46 -49.54 19.62
N PHE A 850 1.04 -50.72 19.83
CA PHE A 850 0.33 -51.99 19.86
C PHE A 850 -0.04 -52.43 21.29
N PRO A 851 -1.03 -53.32 21.46
CA PRO A 851 -1.43 -53.82 22.78
C PRO A 851 -0.30 -54.54 23.55
N ASP A 852 0.69 -55.08 22.86
CA ASP A 852 1.88 -55.72 23.44
C ASP A 852 2.97 -54.73 23.87
N GLY A 853 2.76 -53.43 23.63
CA GLY A 853 3.70 -52.35 23.94
C GLY A 853 4.76 -52.09 22.87
N SER A 854 4.78 -52.85 21.76
CA SER A 854 5.60 -52.55 20.60
C SER A 854 5.09 -51.31 19.86
N GLU A 855 5.96 -50.68 19.05
CA GLU A 855 5.63 -49.45 18.33
C GLU A 855 6.14 -49.51 16.89
N HIS A 856 5.31 -49.03 15.95
CA HIS A 856 5.77 -48.69 14.61
C HIS A 856 6.01 -47.18 14.53
N VAL A 857 7.12 -46.78 13.91
CA VAL A 857 7.59 -45.40 13.87
C VAL A 857 7.75 -44.95 12.42
N TYR A 858 7.09 -43.86 12.05
CA TYR A 858 7.17 -43.27 10.72
C TYR A 858 7.50 -41.79 10.82
N ARG A 859 8.41 -41.30 9.98
CA ARG A 859 8.70 -39.86 9.91
C ARG A 859 7.62 -39.16 9.08
N TYR A 860 7.15 -38.02 9.57
CA TYR A 860 6.21 -37.16 8.87
C TYR A 860 6.83 -35.80 8.58
N ALA A 861 6.51 -35.27 7.41
CA ALA A 861 7.01 -33.99 6.93
C ALA A 861 6.07 -32.83 7.31
N SER A 862 4.78 -33.11 7.44
CA SER A 862 3.76 -32.14 7.85
C SER A 862 2.51 -32.84 8.37
N TRP A 863 1.55 -32.07 8.87
CA TRP A 863 0.21 -32.55 9.20
C TRP A 863 -0.84 -31.55 8.73
N LYS A 864 -2.04 -32.04 8.42
CA LYS A 864 -3.17 -31.21 7.99
C LYS A 864 -4.47 -31.83 8.46
N GLY A 865 -5.29 -31.06 9.19
CA GLY A 865 -6.56 -31.54 9.73
C GLY A 865 -6.35 -32.76 10.62
N ASP A 866 -6.80 -33.92 10.15
CA ASP A 866 -6.79 -35.21 10.83
C ASP A 866 -5.76 -36.20 10.25
N LYS A 867 -4.75 -35.70 9.53
CA LYS A 867 -3.76 -36.50 8.78
C LYS A 867 -2.33 -36.07 9.07
N PHE A 868 -1.46 -37.02 9.45
CA PHE A 868 -0.01 -36.86 9.39
C PHE A 868 0.49 -37.30 8.00
N ILE A 869 1.20 -36.42 7.31
CA ILE A 869 1.70 -36.62 5.95
C ILE A 869 3.14 -37.11 6.04
N LEU A 870 3.37 -38.36 5.64
CA LEU A 870 4.67 -39.01 5.80
C LEU A 870 5.72 -38.38 4.88
N GLU A 871 6.99 -38.45 5.29
CA GLU A 871 8.11 -38.02 4.44
C GLU A 871 8.12 -38.81 3.12
N ALA A 872 8.60 -38.17 2.04
CA ALA A 872 8.65 -38.81 0.72
C ALA A 872 9.43 -40.14 0.78
N GLY A 873 8.84 -41.21 0.26
CA GLY A 873 9.40 -42.57 0.31
C GLY A 873 9.13 -43.34 1.60
N VAL A 874 8.51 -42.72 2.62
CA VAL A 874 8.04 -43.41 3.83
C VAL A 874 6.58 -43.82 3.66
N THR A 875 6.30 -45.11 3.83
CA THR A 875 4.94 -45.65 3.78
C THR A 875 4.64 -46.58 4.93
N LEU A 876 3.38 -46.69 5.32
CA LEU A 876 2.90 -47.67 6.30
C LEU A 876 3.28 -49.10 5.89
N THR A 877 3.82 -49.88 6.82
CA THR A 877 4.36 -51.23 6.51
C THR A 877 3.30 -52.33 6.58
N GLN A 878 2.11 -52.02 7.11
CA GLN A 878 1.00 -52.97 7.24
C GLN A 878 -0.35 -52.26 7.25
N ASN A 879 -1.42 -53.03 7.18
CA ASN A 879 -2.77 -52.54 7.47
C ASN A 879 -2.96 -52.35 8.97
N TYR A 880 -3.62 -51.26 9.34
CA TYR A 880 -3.92 -50.94 10.74
C TYR A 880 -5.42 -50.99 11.02
N THR A 881 -5.76 -51.05 12.30
CA THR A 881 -7.15 -51.10 12.78
C THR A 881 -7.53 -49.81 13.48
N VAL A 882 -8.82 -49.46 13.44
CA VAL A 882 -9.38 -48.32 14.16
C VAL A 882 -9.13 -48.40 15.67
N GLY A 883 -8.88 -47.26 16.30
CA GLY A 883 -8.74 -47.12 17.75
C GLY A 883 -7.33 -47.38 18.30
N GLN A 884 -6.36 -47.80 17.47
CA GLN A 884 -4.97 -47.96 17.93
C GLN A 884 -4.38 -46.61 18.34
N TYR A 885 -3.69 -46.58 19.48
CA TYR A 885 -3.15 -45.34 20.03
C TYR A 885 -1.95 -44.82 19.24
N VAL A 886 -1.92 -43.51 19.07
CA VAL A 886 -0.89 -42.77 18.34
C VAL A 886 -0.40 -41.61 19.19
N TYR A 887 0.91 -41.40 19.17
CA TYR A 887 1.52 -40.22 19.78
C TYR A 887 2.70 -39.70 18.95
N VAL A 888 3.03 -38.43 19.19
CA VAL A 888 4.08 -37.71 18.48
C VAL A 888 5.10 -37.20 19.51
N PRO A 889 6.34 -37.72 19.50
CA PRO A 889 7.43 -37.10 20.23
C PRO A 889 7.73 -35.72 19.64
N ILE A 890 8.13 -34.77 20.48
CA ILE A 890 8.63 -33.46 20.03
C ILE A 890 9.98 -33.64 19.34
N ILE A 891 10.86 -34.48 19.88
CA ILE A 891 12.12 -34.87 19.23
C ILE A 891 12.20 -36.39 19.28
N ASP A 892 12.58 -37.01 18.17
CA ASP A 892 12.90 -38.44 18.11
C ASP A 892 13.94 -38.73 17.03
N ALA A 893 15.21 -38.52 17.38
CA ALA A 893 16.29 -38.50 16.40
C ALA A 893 17.62 -39.00 16.99
N THR A 894 18.49 -39.45 16.08
CA THR A 894 19.88 -39.79 16.39
C THR A 894 20.76 -38.66 15.91
N ILE A 895 21.68 -38.19 16.75
CA ILE A 895 22.53 -37.05 16.45
C ILE A 895 23.53 -37.40 15.32
N PRO A 896 23.52 -36.65 14.20
CA PRO A 896 24.48 -36.83 13.12
C PRO A 896 25.92 -36.54 13.54
N ALA A 897 26.90 -36.99 12.75
CA ALA A 897 28.30 -36.64 12.94
C ALA A 897 28.52 -35.12 12.88
N GLY A 898 29.28 -34.58 13.84
CA GLY A 898 29.62 -33.16 13.89
C GLY A 898 28.58 -32.23 14.54
N GLN A 899 27.41 -32.73 14.94
CA GLN A 899 26.40 -31.93 15.64
C GLN A 899 26.50 -32.08 17.17
N THR A 900 26.34 -30.98 17.89
CA THR A 900 26.38 -30.92 19.37
C THR A 900 25.03 -30.58 20.01
N SER A 901 24.00 -30.38 19.19
CA SER A 901 22.64 -30.08 19.61
C SER A 901 21.64 -30.55 18.57
N ILE A 902 20.40 -30.74 19.00
CA ILE A 902 19.24 -30.97 18.12
C ILE A 902 18.06 -30.15 18.62
N TYR A 903 17.23 -29.70 17.70
CA TYR A 903 16.03 -28.94 18.03
C TYR A 903 14.84 -29.37 17.18
N ASN A 904 13.65 -29.05 17.66
CA ASN A 904 12.43 -29.04 16.86
C ASN A 904 11.58 -27.82 17.24
N THR A 905 10.66 -27.43 16.34
CA THR A 905 9.80 -26.25 16.50
C THR A 905 8.34 -26.64 16.47
N LEU A 906 7.53 -25.98 17.30
CA LEU A 906 6.08 -26.14 17.39
C LEU A 906 5.42 -24.82 17.77
N VAL A 907 4.10 -24.73 17.61
CA VAL A 907 3.32 -23.60 18.11
C VAL A 907 3.04 -23.79 19.60
N TYR A 908 3.41 -22.82 20.42
CA TYR A 908 3.03 -22.80 21.83
C TYR A 908 1.55 -22.44 21.99
N SER A 909 0.78 -23.34 22.60
CA SER A 909 -0.62 -23.09 23.00
C SER A 909 -0.79 -23.05 24.51
N ALA A 910 -0.04 -23.88 25.24
CA ALA A 910 0.00 -23.95 26.69
C ALA A 910 1.31 -24.61 27.14
N ASP A 911 1.63 -24.54 28.44
CA ASP A 911 2.76 -25.25 29.02
C ASP A 911 2.67 -26.76 28.74
N ILE A 912 3.71 -27.31 28.09
CA ILE A 912 3.73 -28.73 27.71
C ILE A 912 4.65 -29.50 28.67
N PRO A 913 4.12 -30.36 29.56
CA PRO A 913 4.96 -31.20 30.40
C PRO A 913 5.67 -32.24 29.51
N VAL A 914 6.98 -32.35 29.65
CA VAL A 914 7.82 -33.23 28.84
C VAL A 914 8.82 -34.02 29.68
N ILE A 915 9.26 -35.15 29.15
CA ILE A 915 10.49 -35.82 29.58
C ILE A 915 11.51 -35.76 28.45
N VAL A 916 12.72 -35.30 28.79
CA VAL A 916 13.87 -35.30 27.87
C VAL A 916 14.72 -36.52 28.20
N ARG A 917 15.07 -37.30 27.17
CA ARG A 917 15.90 -38.50 27.27
C ARG A 917 17.05 -38.44 26.28
N VAL A 918 18.26 -38.71 26.75
CA VAL A 918 19.44 -38.90 25.91
C VAL A 918 20.09 -40.23 26.27
N ARG A 919 20.32 -41.08 25.26
CA ARG A 919 20.87 -42.42 25.44
C ARG A 919 21.93 -42.73 24.40
N LEU A 920 23.04 -43.28 24.86
CA LEU A 920 24.11 -43.85 24.04
C LEU A 920 24.76 -45.00 24.81
N LYS A 921 25.08 -46.10 24.15
CA LYS A 921 25.77 -47.24 24.78
C LYS A 921 27.13 -46.77 25.33
N GLY A 922 27.48 -47.18 26.55
CA GLY A 922 28.71 -46.76 27.26
C GLY A 922 28.52 -45.57 28.20
N TYR A 923 27.31 -44.99 28.26
CA TYR A 923 26.96 -43.91 29.18
C TYR A 923 25.67 -44.24 29.93
N LEU A 924 25.56 -43.75 31.17
CA LEU A 924 24.32 -43.84 31.95
C LEU A 924 23.21 -43.05 31.23
N PRO A 925 21.96 -43.56 31.16
CA PRO A 925 20.85 -42.85 30.56
C PRO A 925 20.58 -41.51 31.26
N PHE A 926 20.51 -40.43 30.48
CA PHE A 926 20.10 -39.12 30.98
C PHE A 926 18.59 -38.97 30.81
N GLU A 927 17.87 -38.70 31.90
CA GLU A 927 16.43 -38.42 31.90
C GLU A 927 16.11 -37.22 32.80
N VAL A 928 15.31 -36.26 32.30
CA VAL A 928 14.84 -35.12 33.10
C VAL A 928 13.39 -34.79 32.77
N TYR A 929 12.59 -34.65 33.82
CA TYR A 929 11.24 -34.11 33.75
C TYR A 929 11.28 -32.59 33.78
N THR A 930 10.61 -31.95 32.83
CA THR A 930 10.55 -30.49 32.74
C THR A 930 9.29 -30.07 31.99
N THR A 931 9.15 -28.78 31.73
CA THR A 931 8.02 -28.21 30.99
C THR A 931 8.56 -27.36 29.84
N VAL A 932 7.87 -27.34 28.72
CA VAL A 932 8.10 -26.39 27.63
C VAL A 932 7.21 -25.17 27.86
N PRO A 933 7.77 -24.03 28.32
CA PRO A 933 7.02 -22.80 28.52
C PRO A 933 6.86 -21.99 27.22
N SER A 934 6.19 -20.85 27.33
CA SER A 934 5.96 -19.89 26.22
C SER A 934 7.22 -19.35 25.55
N VAL A 935 8.38 -19.50 26.17
CA VAL A 935 9.69 -19.08 25.64
C VAL A 935 10.47 -20.22 24.96
N GLY A 936 9.92 -21.45 24.95
CA GLY A 936 10.63 -22.64 24.50
C GLY A 936 11.47 -23.28 25.61
N LEU A 937 12.15 -24.38 25.27
CA LEU A 937 12.91 -25.19 26.22
C LEU A 937 14.32 -25.44 25.69
N THR A 938 15.33 -25.22 26.54
CA THR A 938 16.70 -25.69 26.29
C THR A 938 17.16 -26.56 27.45
N VAL A 939 17.59 -27.79 27.15
CA VAL A 939 18.12 -28.74 28.15
C VAL A 939 19.49 -29.22 27.69
N SER A 940 20.51 -29.09 28.55
CA SER A 940 21.83 -29.68 28.29
C SER A 940 21.87 -31.13 28.78
N ALA A 941 22.29 -32.04 27.91
CA ALA A 941 22.51 -33.44 28.27
C ALA A 941 23.73 -33.56 29.20
N ILE A 942 23.57 -34.31 30.30
CA ILE A 942 24.67 -34.65 31.21
C ILE A 942 25.14 -36.07 30.89
N ARG A 943 26.46 -36.26 30.75
CA ARG A 943 27.08 -37.52 30.35
C ARG A 943 27.92 -38.08 31.49
N THR A 944 27.52 -39.24 31.98
CA THR A 944 28.27 -40.02 32.97
C THR A 944 28.63 -41.35 32.34
N VAL A 945 29.91 -41.70 32.29
CA VAL A 945 30.38 -42.97 31.74
C VAL A 945 29.79 -44.11 32.56
N ASP A 946 29.25 -45.13 31.89
CA ASP A 946 28.84 -46.37 32.54
C ASP A 946 30.07 -47.26 32.74
N THR A 947 30.48 -47.44 33.99
CA THR A 947 31.68 -48.24 34.32
C THR A 947 31.46 -49.75 34.21
N ILE A 948 30.22 -50.20 33.99
CA ILE A 948 29.86 -51.62 33.90
C ILE A 948 29.70 -52.03 32.43
N VAL A 949 29.05 -51.20 31.63
CA VAL A 949 28.78 -51.47 30.21
C VAL A 949 29.80 -50.74 29.34
N THR A 950 30.73 -51.49 28.74
CA THR A 950 31.72 -51.00 27.77
C THR A 950 31.28 -51.15 26.31
#